data_AF-A0A7S2EG70-F1
#
_entry.id   AF-A0A7S2EG70-F1
#
_cell.length_a   1.000
_cell.length_b   1.000
_cell.length_c   1.000
_cell.angle_alpha   90.00
_cell.angle_beta   90.00
_cell.angle_gamma   90.00
#
_symmetry.space_group_name_H-M   'P 1'
#
loop_
_entity.id
_entity.type
_entity.pdbx_description
1 polymer ?
#
loop_
_entity_poly.entity_id
_entity_poly.type
_entity_poly.pdbx_seq_one_letter_code
_entity_poly.pdbx_strand_id
1 'polypeptide(L)'
;MKISSLAPTLLFLLFVDAHSHGHHGPHYHKDDHEHEHGLRRFLPRSNPNAPNFHAAGKDWKDRKAFIDSGSRCHYREPDAHTKEETNKKLALRKKKNIKARNERSHSGGLRGLQEQGPYIIDVYFHIIHKQSGEGNVSDEVVWKQMTILNQGFSGESTEYGQCGGVGLPMTDTNIRFNLKQITRTANDAWYNLDVQANENAVKGNLRQGDCSDLNIYTGKTTYLGWATFPGGCAVYQSDDGVVLLTSSLPDQGSGTYDQGDTATHEVGHWLGLYHTFQGGCGGNGDQVDDTPSEETPAYGCPTNQDTCSSPGADPVHNFMDYTDDCCMFRFSPGQIERMELMGQEYRGFLSSPPPPPTPPTSAPTPSPVDIPPPPTPCNGIDVTLDLTTDNYGEETSWNVVDNDGIVHYSRNELYYGDAQNYIESMCLTGPGPFTFTIFDSYDDGICCGYGNGNYKLSLDGIVVHEGGNFGSQDSYTISVESPNQYWAICGRSGRCTETDDIFSANVRHEVRCCSDTLIEGWVKRNGCNVWAESQFGVDGTCYHEKNHNEASSICSSFGGRLCTKSELGDSCTRGTGCSHDSDLIWSSTIQEGYVVCGRGTDISLTQCSEGSTELAPVDSLHEVRCCSDVALSGWTKNGGCSVWGQSKFGADGLCYALKTFNEAHMICQQHQGRLCTVAELEDSCTRWTGCNHDSDMVWSSELDVVVRI
;
A
#
# COMPACT_ATOMS: atom_id res chain seq x y z
N MET A 1 53.81 2.34 27.56
CA MET A 1 54.66 1.26 28.12
C MET A 1 53.84 0.46 29.13
N LYS A 2 54.36 -0.73 29.51
CA LYS A 2 54.08 -1.56 30.71
C LYS A 2 53.48 -0.84 31.95
N ILE A 3 52.75 -1.46 32.90
CA ILE A 3 52.20 -2.84 33.10
C ILE A 3 51.18 -2.81 34.28
N SER A 4 50.06 -3.54 34.20
CA SER A 4 49.19 -4.09 35.30
C SER A 4 48.73 -3.14 36.46
N SER A 5 48.04 -3.54 37.54
CA SER A 5 47.44 -4.81 38.03
C SER A 5 46.35 -4.55 39.09
N LEU A 6 45.40 -5.50 39.22
CA LEU A 6 44.78 -6.00 40.48
C LEU A 6 44.02 -5.05 41.44
N ALA A 7 42.75 -5.39 41.68
CA ALA A 7 42.04 -5.28 42.97
C ALA A 7 42.42 -6.49 43.89
N PRO A 8 41.82 -6.80 45.08
CA PRO A 8 40.59 -6.27 45.69
C PRO A 8 40.56 -6.20 47.26
N THR A 9 39.35 -6.11 47.83
CA THR A 9 38.89 -6.66 49.15
C THR A 9 38.86 -5.78 50.42
N LEU A 10 37.63 -5.52 50.90
CA LEU A 10 37.16 -5.57 52.31
C LEU A 10 35.60 -5.53 52.23
N LEU A 11 34.76 -6.43 52.77
CA LEU A 11 34.72 -7.34 53.94
C LEU A 11 34.18 -6.71 55.25
N PHE A 12 33.04 -7.28 55.72
CA PHE A 12 32.45 -7.43 57.08
C PHE A 12 30.89 -7.28 56.98
N LEU A 13 30.01 -8.22 57.38
CA LEU A 13 29.77 -8.97 58.65
C LEU A 13 29.08 -8.10 59.75
N LEU A 14 28.06 -8.55 60.52
CA LEU A 14 27.17 -9.75 60.51
C LEU A 14 25.68 -9.27 60.37
N PHE A 15 24.56 -9.83 60.88
CA PHE A 15 24.10 -10.97 61.72
C PHE A 15 22.55 -11.12 61.43
N VAL A 16 21.67 -12.04 61.88
CA VAL A 16 21.49 -13.08 62.94
C VAL A 16 20.74 -14.27 62.26
N ASP A 17 21.10 -15.55 62.38
CA ASP A 17 20.61 -16.59 63.32
C ASP A 17 19.07 -16.65 63.58
N ALA A 18 18.38 -17.80 63.73
CA ALA A 18 18.84 -19.20 63.91
C ALA A 18 17.72 -20.26 63.72
N HIS A 19 18.08 -21.46 63.20
CA HIS A 19 17.48 -22.79 63.50
C HIS A 19 16.02 -23.11 63.03
N SER A 20 15.56 -24.36 62.77
CA SER A 20 16.16 -25.71 62.92
C SER A 20 15.38 -26.85 62.18
N HIS A 21 16.10 -27.78 61.53
CA HIS A 21 15.75 -29.18 61.14
C HIS A 21 14.53 -29.47 60.21
N GLY A 22 14.59 -30.41 59.26
CA GLY A 22 15.75 -31.16 58.73
C GLY A 22 15.42 -32.46 57.98
N HIS A 23 16.35 -32.93 57.12
CA HIS A 23 16.50 -34.28 56.54
C HIS A 23 15.37 -34.83 55.60
N HIS A 24 15.61 -35.66 54.57
CA HIS A 24 16.80 -36.41 54.12
C HIS A 24 16.87 -36.51 52.56
N GLY A 25 18.08 -36.59 52.00
CA GLY A 25 18.39 -37.39 50.80
C GLY A 25 19.42 -38.49 51.17
N PRO A 26 20.18 -39.11 50.22
CA PRO A 26 20.22 -38.87 48.76
C PRO A 26 20.49 -40.13 47.86
N HIS A 27 20.79 -39.90 46.57
CA HIS A 27 21.69 -40.66 45.66
C HIS A 27 21.51 -42.18 45.31
N TYR A 28 21.16 -42.39 44.02
CA TYR A 28 21.90 -43.16 42.97
C TYR A 28 21.84 -44.71 42.81
N HIS A 29 21.99 -45.10 41.52
CA HIS A 29 22.27 -46.42 40.89
C HIS A 29 21.18 -47.53 40.83
N LYS A 30 20.75 -47.86 39.59
CA LYS A 30 21.03 -49.11 38.81
C LYS A 30 21.05 -50.47 39.56
N ASP A 31 20.52 -51.58 39.03
CA ASP A 31 20.25 -52.02 37.63
C ASP A 31 18.90 -52.79 37.48
N ASP A 32 18.73 -53.54 36.37
CA ASP A 32 17.46 -54.04 35.81
C ASP A 32 16.78 -55.27 36.48
N HIS A 33 15.46 -55.40 36.30
CA HIS A 33 14.86 -56.57 35.64
C HIS A 33 13.42 -56.31 35.13
N GLU A 34 12.93 -57.15 34.22
CA GLU A 34 11.70 -56.95 33.45
C GLU A 34 10.40 -57.31 34.21
N HIS A 35 9.30 -56.66 33.81
CA HIS A 35 8.08 -57.35 33.39
C HIS A 35 7.30 -56.48 32.38
N GLU A 36 6.96 -57.03 31.21
CA GLU A 36 6.09 -56.33 30.25
C GLU A 36 4.62 -56.43 30.65
N HIS A 37 3.82 -55.41 30.30
CA HIS A 37 2.72 -55.60 29.36
C HIS A 37 2.10 -54.27 28.87
N GLY A 38 2.40 -53.91 27.62
CA GLY A 38 1.44 -53.34 26.67
C GLY A 38 0.76 -51.98 26.95
N LEU A 39 1.44 -50.86 26.63
CA LEU A 39 0.81 -49.71 25.95
C LEU A 39 1.89 -48.78 25.34
N ARG A 40 2.41 -49.13 24.15
CA ARG A 40 3.39 -48.29 23.43
C ARG A 40 2.70 -47.15 22.69
N ARG A 41 2.64 -45.95 23.29
CA ARG A 41 2.64 -44.71 22.49
C ARG A 41 4.05 -44.49 21.94
N PHE A 42 4.16 -44.11 20.67
CA PHE A 42 5.44 -43.73 20.07
C PHE A 42 5.83 -42.34 20.58
N LEU A 43 6.93 -42.25 21.32
CA LEU A 43 7.73 -41.04 21.41
C LEU A 43 8.93 -41.22 20.46
N PRO A 44 9.17 -40.31 19.50
CA PRO A 44 10.34 -40.40 18.64
C PRO A 44 11.61 -40.20 19.45
N ARG A 45 12.65 -41.00 19.18
CA ARG A 45 13.99 -40.75 19.73
C ARG A 45 14.55 -39.47 19.11
N SER A 46 15.14 -38.60 19.94
CA SER A 46 15.87 -37.43 19.46
C SER A 46 16.98 -37.84 18.48
N ASN A 47 16.94 -37.29 17.26
CA ASN A 47 17.97 -37.51 16.24
C ASN A 47 19.20 -36.65 16.56
N PRO A 48 20.39 -37.23 16.86
CA PRO A 48 21.60 -36.46 17.11
C PRO A 48 22.16 -35.76 15.86
N ASN A 49 21.62 -36.06 14.67
CA ASN A 49 21.97 -35.44 13.39
C ASN A 49 20.86 -34.51 12.87
N ALA A 50 19.98 -34.00 13.73
CA ALA A 50 19.11 -32.88 13.35
C ALA A 50 20.00 -31.62 13.14
N PRO A 51 19.72 -30.77 12.13
CA PRO A 51 20.42 -29.50 11.99
C PRO A 51 20.11 -28.59 13.18
N ASN A 52 21.08 -27.74 13.54
CA ASN A 52 20.86 -26.67 14.51
C ASN A 52 19.76 -25.73 13.99
N PHE A 53 18.97 -25.17 14.90
CA PHE A 53 18.02 -24.11 14.58
C PHE A 53 18.77 -22.78 14.47
N HIS A 54 18.74 -22.12 13.32
CA HIS A 54 19.44 -20.84 13.13
C HIS A 54 18.50 -19.66 13.36
N ALA A 55 18.83 -18.78 14.31
CA ALA A 55 18.08 -17.57 14.63
C ALA A 55 18.99 -16.54 15.33
N ALA A 56 18.68 -15.25 15.20
CA ALA A 56 19.48 -14.15 15.76
C ALA A 56 21.00 -14.23 15.42
N GLY A 57 21.34 -14.68 14.20
CA GLY A 57 22.71 -14.87 13.72
C GLY A 57 23.52 -15.94 14.48
N LYS A 58 22.85 -16.91 15.10
CA LYS A 58 23.45 -17.97 15.92
C LYS A 58 22.78 -19.32 15.66
N ASP A 59 23.54 -20.38 15.89
CA ASP A 59 23.05 -21.75 15.91
C ASP A 59 22.57 -22.13 17.32
N TRP A 60 21.34 -22.63 17.41
CA TRP A 60 20.69 -23.10 18.63
C TRP A 60 20.37 -24.59 18.54
N LYS A 61 20.24 -25.25 19.70
CA LYS A 61 19.91 -26.68 19.78
C LYS A 61 18.53 -27.01 19.20
N ASP A 62 17.56 -26.13 19.42
CA ASP A 62 16.17 -26.19 18.95
C ASP A 62 15.49 -24.83 19.19
N ARG A 63 14.26 -24.63 18.66
CA ARG A 63 13.46 -23.41 18.84
C ARG A 63 13.25 -23.06 20.33
N LYS A 64 13.04 -24.08 21.17
CA LYS A 64 12.86 -23.86 22.61
C LYS A 64 14.12 -23.32 23.27
N ALA A 65 15.31 -23.83 22.94
CA ALA A 65 16.57 -23.29 23.44
C ALA A 65 16.85 -21.84 22.99
N PHE A 66 16.30 -21.42 21.86
CA PHE A 66 16.32 -20.02 21.42
C PHE A 66 15.39 -19.14 22.27
N ILE A 67 14.12 -19.53 22.45
CA ILE A 67 13.15 -18.78 23.26
C ILE A 67 13.51 -18.76 24.76
N ASP A 68 13.93 -19.90 25.32
CA ASP A 68 14.38 -20.03 26.72
C ASP A 68 15.61 -19.16 27.04
N SER A 69 16.32 -18.66 26.01
CA SER A 69 17.43 -17.70 26.17
C SER A 69 16.99 -16.24 26.27
N GLY A 70 15.71 -15.95 25.95
CA GLY A 70 15.18 -14.60 25.79
C GLY A 70 15.44 -13.95 24.44
N SER A 71 16.11 -14.60 23.49
CA SER A 71 16.56 -13.97 22.22
C SER A 71 15.45 -13.76 21.16
N ARG A 72 14.16 -14.00 21.46
CA ARG A 72 13.03 -13.84 20.50
C ARG A 72 12.56 -12.38 20.38
N CYS A 73 12.36 -11.72 21.51
CA CYS A 73 11.90 -10.33 21.66
C CYS A 73 12.43 -9.83 23.02
N HIS A 74 12.57 -8.51 23.17
CA HIS A 74 12.64 -7.88 24.47
C HIS A 74 11.70 -6.68 24.52
N TYR A 75 11.15 -6.36 25.70
CA TYR A 75 10.58 -5.03 25.92
C TYR A 75 10.79 -4.63 27.38
N ARG A 76 10.85 -3.33 27.63
CA ARG A 76 11.04 -2.81 28.99
C ARG A 76 9.71 -2.81 29.73
N GLU A 77 9.41 -3.92 30.42
CA GLU A 77 8.16 -4.08 31.15
C GLU A 77 7.91 -2.92 32.14
N PRO A 78 6.76 -2.22 32.04
CA PRO A 78 6.37 -1.21 33.04
C PRO A 78 6.15 -1.87 34.40
N ASP A 79 6.58 -1.22 35.48
CA ASP A 79 6.36 -1.74 36.83
C ASP A 79 4.87 -1.84 37.19
N ALA A 80 4.55 -2.65 38.21
CA ALA A 80 3.17 -2.94 38.59
C ALA A 80 2.34 -1.68 38.93
N HIS A 81 2.97 -0.62 39.45
CA HIS A 81 2.29 0.66 39.70
C HIS A 81 1.96 1.37 38.38
N THR A 82 2.91 1.40 37.44
CA THR A 82 2.75 1.99 36.11
C THR A 82 1.72 1.24 35.27
N LYS A 83 1.64 -0.09 35.39
CA LYS A 83 0.55 -0.90 34.81
C LYS A 83 -0.81 -0.56 35.41
N GLU A 84 -0.91 -0.48 36.75
CA GLU A 84 -2.16 -0.14 37.43
C GLU A 84 -2.64 1.28 37.10
N GLU A 85 -1.73 2.26 37.04
CA GLU A 85 -2.03 3.64 36.66
C GLU A 85 -2.47 3.74 35.19
N THR A 86 -1.80 3.01 34.29
CA THR A 86 -2.18 2.95 32.87
C THR A 86 -3.57 2.35 32.69
N ASN A 87 -3.86 1.19 33.31
CA ASN A 87 -5.18 0.58 33.24
C ASN A 87 -6.28 1.50 33.81
N LYS A 88 -6.00 2.29 34.85
CA LYS A 88 -6.92 3.33 35.36
C LYS A 88 -7.17 4.43 34.31
N LYS A 89 -6.15 4.88 33.57
CA LYS A 89 -6.29 5.85 32.46
C LYS A 89 -7.12 5.28 31.31
N LEU A 90 -6.80 4.06 30.85
CA LEU A 90 -7.56 3.41 29.75
C LEU A 90 -9.03 3.21 30.14
N ALA A 91 -9.32 2.74 31.37
CA ALA A 91 -10.68 2.60 31.86
C ALA A 91 -11.45 3.94 31.96
N LEU A 92 -10.76 5.07 32.19
CA LEU A 92 -11.34 6.41 32.12
C LEU A 92 -11.52 6.89 30.68
N ARG A 93 -10.59 6.58 29.76
CA ARG A 93 -10.69 6.88 28.32
C ARG A 93 -11.85 6.11 27.68
N LYS A 94 -11.95 4.80 27.88
CA LYS A 94 -13.09 3.95 27.46
C LYS A 94 -14.44 4.53 27.90
N LYS A 95 -14.55 4.98 29.16
CA LYS A 95 -15.76 5.65 29.69
C LYS A 95 -16.04 7.00 29.03
N LYS A 96 -15.03 7.82 28.72
CA LYS A 96 -15.18 9.07 27.96
C LYS A 96 -15.67 8.79 26.53
N ASN A 97 -15.08 7.80 25.85
CA ASN A 97 -15.40 7.45 24.47
C ASN A 97 -16.85 6.92 24.35
N ILE A 98 -17.26 6.01 25.23
CA ILE A 98 -18.65 5.53 25.33
C ILE A 98 -19.62 6.70 25.59
N LYS A 99 -19.28 7.60 26.52
CA LYS A 99 -20.10 8.78 26.80
C LYS A 99 -20.25 9.66 25.56
N ALA A 100 -19.14 10.01 24.89
CA ALA A 100 -19.15 10.84 23.70
C ALA A 100 -19.94 10.21 22.53
N ARG A 101 -19.85 8.88 22.34
CA ARG A 101 -20.67 8.15 21.37
C ARG A 101 -22.15 8.27 21.69
N ASN A 102 -22.53 8.02 22.94
CA ASN A 102 -23.93 8.12 23.38
C ASN A 102 -24.49 9.55 23.27
N GLU A 103 -23.68 10.58 23.56
CA GLU A 103 -24.07 11.99 23.40
C GLU A 103 -24.27 12.37 21.92
N ARG A 104 -23.44 11.87 20.99
CA ARG A 104 -23.66 12.01 19.54
C ARG A 104 -25.01 11.40 19.14
N SER A 105 -25.32 10.18 19.58
CA SER A 105 -26.59 9.50 19.28
C SER A 105 -27.85 10.19 19.81
N HIS A 106 -27.77 11.02 20.85
CA HIS A 106 -28.94 11.70 21.45
C HIS A 106 -29.31 13.02 20.78
N SER A 107 -28.52 13.51 19.81
CA SER A 107 -28.72 14.82 19.17
C SER A 107 -29.80 14.88 18.07
N GLY A 108 -30.49 13.76 17.80
CA GLY A 108 -31.85 13.77 17.22
C GLY A 108 -31.98 14.08 15.72
N GLY A 109 -30.91 13.97 14.93
CA GLY A 109 -30.96 14.14 13.47
C GLY A 109 -30.43 12.91 12.73
N LEU A 110 -31.10 12.51 11.65
CA LEU A 110 -30.63 11.50 10.70
C LEU A 110 -29.49 12.05 9.83
N ARG A 111 -28.35 12.33 10.45
CA ARG A 111 -27.05 12.34 9.76
C ARG A 111 -26.45 10.94 9.93
N GLY A 112 -25.86 10.41 8.87
CA GLY A 112 -25.25 9.09 8.90
C GLY A 112 -24.19 8.98 10.00
N LEU A 113 -24.01 7.76 10.53
CA LEU A 113 -22.85 7.44 11.35
C LEU A 113 -21.62 7.44 10.44
N GLN A 114 -21.05 8.63 10.23
CA GLN A 114 -19.80 8.76 9.48
C GLN A 114 -18.69 8.09 10.29
N GLU A 115 -18.21 6.97 9.77
CA GLU A 115 -17.16 6.18 10.42
C GLU A 115 -15.85 6.97 10.43
N GLN A 116 -15.00 6.67 11.42
CA GLN A 116 -13.67 7.27 11.47
C GLN A 116 -12.75 6.45 10.58
N GLY A 117 -12.25 7.07 9.51
CA GLY A 117 -11.22 6.47 8.66
C GLY A 117 -9.97 6.06 9.44
N PRO A 118 -9.09 5.27 8.82
CA PRO A 118 -7.99 4.60 9.52
C PRO A 118 -7.03 5.57 10.21
N TYR A 119 -6.51 5.14 11.36
CA TYR A 119 -5.41 5.82 12.04
C TYR A 119 -4.13 5.62 11.22
N ILE A 120 -3.80 6.61 10.40
CA ILE A 120 -2.55 6.63 9.64
C ILE A 120 -1.40 6.97 10.60
N ILE A 121 -0.45 6.05 10.74
CA ILE A 121 0.81 6.24 11.46
C ILE A 121 1.89 6.52 10.42
N ASP A 122 2.47 7.71 10.47
CA ASP A 122 3.64 8.05 9.67
C ASP A 122 4.88 7.31 10.20
N VAL A 123 5.66 6.70 9.31
CA VAL A 123 6.79 5.83 9.64
C VAL A 123 8.11 6.38 9.09
N TYR A 124 9.12 6.39 9.95
CA TYR A 124 10.50 6.73 9.64
C TYR A 124 11.39 5.51 9.84
N PHE A 125 12.08 5.09 8.79
CA PHE A 125 12.86 3.85 8.77
C PHE A 125 14.36 4.16 8.72
N HIS A 126 15.10 3.69 9.71
CA HIS A 126 16.49 4.02 9.95
C HIS A 126 17.35 2.76 9.81
N ILE A 127 18.05 2.63 8.69
CA ILE A 127 18.98 1.53 8.43
C ILE A 127 20.34 1.93 8.98
N ILE A 128 20.75 1.33 10.10
CA ILE A 128 22.13 1.44 10.59
C ILE A 128 22.92 0.28 10.00
N HIS A 129 24.10 0.55 9.48
CA HIS A 129 24.95 -0.45 8.82
C HIS A 129 26.44 -0.15 9.01
N LYS A 130 27.30 -1.12 8.75
CA LYS A 130 28.75 -0.91 8.72
C LYS A 130 29.19 -0.21 7.45
N GLN A 131 30.37 0.40 7.48
CA GLN A 131 31.07 0.94 6.30
C GLN A 131 31.42 -0.13 5.26
N SER A 132 31.40 -1.42 5.64
CA SER A 132 31.52 -2.56 4.71
C SER A 132 30.23 -2.89 3.93
N GLY A 133 29.11 -2.24 4.23
CA GLY A 133 27.78 -2.57 3.70
C GLY A 133 27.02 -3.64 4.48
N GLU A 134 27.64 -4.30 5.47
CA GLU A 134 26.94 -5.24 6.37
C GLU A 134 25.83 -4.50 7.14
N GLY A 135 24.58 -4.92 6.94
CA GLY A 135 23.39 -4.25 7.49
C GLY A 135 22.60 -3.39 6.51
N ASN A 136 23.17 -3.07 5.33
CA ASN A 136 22.59 -2.10 4.39
C ASN A 136 21.60 -2.76 3.39
N VAL A 137 20.43 -3.18 3.88
CA VAL A 137 19.34 -3.78 3.07
C VAL A 137 18.82 -2.86 1.97
N SER A 138 18.23 -3.38 0.89
CA SER A 138 17.62 -2.54 -0.16
C SER A 138 16.37 -1.79 0.33
N ASP A 139 15.94 -0.75 -0.40
CA ASP A 139 14.66 -0.08 -0.09
C ASP A 139 13.47 -1.03 -0.30
N GLU A 140 13.57 -1.93 -1.28
CA GLU A 140 12.64 -3.05 -1.54
C GLU A 140 12.35 -3.91 -0.29
N VAL A 141 13.37 -4.27 0.49
CA VAL A 141 13.20 -5.01 1.76
C VAL A 141 12.43 -4.19 2.80
N VAL A 142 12.62 -2.86 2.81
CA VAL A 142 11.83 -1.95 3.65
C VAL A 142 10.39 -1.88 3.17
N TRP A 143 10.15 -1.75 1.86
CA TRP A 143 8.80 -1.74 1.28
C TRP A 143 8.07 -3.05 1.57
N LYS A 144 8.69 -4.22 1.36
CA LYS A 144 8.11 -5.53 1.72
C LYS A 144 7.78 -5.61 3.21
N GLN A 145 8.65 -5.11 4.08
CA GLN A 145 8.37 -5.03 5.53
C GLN A 145 7.17 -4.11 5.84
N MET A 146 7.02 -2.98 5.14
CA MET A 146 5.88 -2.06 5.30
C MET A 146 4.58 -2.63 4.75
N THR A 147 4.61 -3.45 3.70
CA THR A 147 3.45 -4.20 3.21
C THR A 147 2.97 -5.19 4.26
N ILE A 148 3.89 -6.02 4.78
CA ILE A 148 3.58 -7.06 5.79
C ILE A 148 3.08 -6.44 7.09
N LEU A 149 3.67 -5.32 7.52
CA LEU A 149 3.18 -4.55 8.68
C LEU A 149 1.77 -3.99 8.46
N ASN A 150 1.43 -3.55 7.24
CA ASN A 150 0.06 -3.13 6.93
C ASN A 150 -0.89 -4.33 6.90
N GLN A 151 -0.52 -5.45 6.28
CA GLN A 151 -1.32 -6.69 6.19
C GLN A 151 -1.67 -7.26 7.58
N GLY A 152 -0.68 -7.36 8.47
CA GLY A 152 -0.90 -7.83 9.84
C GLY A 152 -1.81 -6.91 10.68
N PHE A 153 -1.89 -5.62 10.33
CA PHE A 153 -2.76 -4.65 11.00
C PHE A 153 -4.10 -4.40 10.28
N SER A 154 -4.23 -4.70 8.99
CA SER A 154 -5.51 -4.69 8.27
C SER A 154 -6.27 -6.00 8.41
N GLY A 155 -5.59 -7.09 8.79
CA GLY A 155 -6.18 -8.42 8.85
C GLY A 155 -6.32 -9.07 7.48
N GLU A 156 -5.50 -8.65 6.49
CA GLU A 156 -5.57 -9.08 5.10
C GLU A 156 -4.29 -9.85 4.73
N SER A 157 -4.36 -11.17 4.55
CA SER A 157 -3.22 -11.95 4.06
C SER A 157 -3.65 -13.27 3.44
N THR A 158 -2.95 -13.67 2.39
CA THR A 158 -3.07 -14.97 1.70
C THR A 158 -1.94 -15.94 2.07
N GLU A 159 -0.94 -15.50 2.85
CA GLU A 159 0.26 -16.29 3.18
C GLU A 159 0.33 -16.73 4.65
N TYR A 160 -0.47 -16.11 5.50
CA TYR A 160 -0.54 -16.45 6.92
C TYR A 160 -1.21 -17.80 7.20
N GLY A 161 -0.75 -18.50 8.23
CA GLY A 161 -1.28 -19.80 8.64
C GLY A 161 -0.79 -20.98 7.79
N GLN A 162 0.12 -20.77 6.84
CA GLN A 162 0.74 -21.83 6.01
C GLN A 162 1.31 -23.00 6.82
N CYS A 163 1.82 -22.74 8.03
CA CYS A 163 2.37 -23.77 8.92
C CYS A 163 1.38 -24.23 10.02
N GLY A 164 0.17 -23.66 10.05
CA GLY A 164 -0.95 -24.01 10.94
C GLY A 164 -1.83 -22.80 11.27
N GLY A 165 -3.14 -23.02 11.44
CA GLY A 165 -4.09 -22.00 11.93
C GLY A 165 -5.33 -21.71 11.06
N VAL A 166 -5.48 -22.41 9.93
CA VAL A 166 -6.63 -22.30 9.01
C VAL A 166 -7.98 -22.26 9.75
N GLY A 167 -8.78 -21.22 9.48
CA GLY A 167 -10.16 -21.11 9.98
C GLY A 167 -10.38 -20.25 11.23
N LEU A 168 -9.38 -19.48 11.70
CA LEU A 168 -9.59 -18.45 12.73
C LEU A 168 -9.77 -17.06 12.10
N PRO A 169 -10.73 -16.24 12.58
CA PRO A 169 -10.99 -14.92 12.01
C PRO A 169 -9.84 -13.95 12.30
N MET A 170 -9.27 -13.40 11.23
CA MET A 170 -8.44 -12.18 11.26
C MET A 170 -9.33 -10.98 11.64
N THR A 171 -8.74 -9.85 12.02
CA THR A 171 -9.53 -8.67 12.44
C THR A 171 -8.77 -7.39 12.15
N ASP A 172 -9.37 -6.49 11.38
CA ASP A 172 -8.81 -5.17 11.06
C ASP A 172 -8.69 -4.32 12.33
N THR A 173 -7.49 -3.78 12.56
CA THR A 173 -7.19 -2.88 13.68
C THR A 173 -7.65 -1.43 13.43
N ASN A 174 -8.05 -1.10 12.19
CA ASN A 174 -8.24 0.24 11.64
C ASN A 174 -7.00 1.15 11.75
N ILE A 175 -5.81 0.56 11.89
CA ILE A 175 -4.51 1.24 11.85
C ILE A 175 -3.83 0.93 10.51
N ARG A 176 -3.16 1.90 9.90
CA ARG A 176 -2.36 1.75 8.68
C ARG A 176 -1.06 2.55 8.79
N PHE A 177 -0.02 2.14 8.07
CA PHE A 177 1.33 2.70 8.18
C PHE A 177 1.81 3.30 6.87
N ASN A 178 2.26 4.55 6.93
CA ASN A 178 2.66 5.37 5.79
C ASN A 178 4.17 5.68 5.85
N LEU A 179 4.98 5.09 4.97
CA LEU A 179 6.43 5.28 5.00
C LEU A 179 6.82 6.68 4.49
N LYS A 180 7.30 7.54 5.38
CA LYS A 180 7.69 8.93 5.06
C LYS A 180 9.13 9.05 4.58
N GLN A 181 10.04 8.24 5.12
CA GLN A 181 11.46 8.35 4.80
C GLN A 181 12.23 7.08 5.16
N ILE A 182 13.14 6.68 4.27
CA ILE A 182 14.23 5.74 4.57
C ILE A 182 15.51 6.56 4.78
N THR A 183 16.28 6.23 5.80
CA THR A 183 17.60 6.84 6.09
C THR A 183 18.65 5.76 6.29
N ARG A 184 19.91 6.05 5.95
CA ARG A 184 21.01 5.07 5.91
C ARG A 184 22.23 5.63 6.65
N THR A 185 22.69 4.95 7.69
CA THR A 185 23.75 5.42 8.60
C THR A 185 24.92 4.44 8.66
N ALA A 186 26.01 4.77 7.94
CA ALA A 186 27.24 3.99 7.88
C ALA A 186 28.11 4.18 9.13
N ASN A 187 27.85 3.42 10.20
CA ASN A 187 28.54 3.53 11.49
C ASN A 187 28.72 2.15 12.16
N ASP A 188 29.93 1.60 12.03
CA ASP A 188 30.35 0.30 12.59
C ASP A 188 30.13 0.15 14.10
N ALA A 189 30.17 1.25 14.86
CA ALA A 189 29.90 1.22 16.29
C ALA A 189 28.38 1.12 16.53
N TRP A 190 27.61 2.05 15.96
CA TRP A 190 26.16 2.13 16.14
C TRP A 190 25.40 0.91 15.60
N TYR A 191 25.94 0.22 14.60
CA TYR A 191 25.35 -1.01 14.06
C TYR A 191 25.13 -2.10 15.11
N ASN A 192 25.88 -2.11 16.22
CA ASN A 192 25.64 -3.03 17.33
C ASN A 192 24.72 -2.38 18.38
N LEU A 193 23.41 -2.63 18.26
CA LEU A 193 22.37 -1.99 19.09
C LEU A 193 22.21 -2.63 20.48
N ASP A 194 22.77 -3.84 20.72
CA ASP A 194 22.85 -4.47 22.06
C ASP A 194 23.59 -3.60 23.10
N VAL A 195 24.34 -2.58 22.65
CA VAL A 195 25.04 -1.65 23.52
C VAL A 195 24.15 -0.41 23.71
N GLN A 196 23.59 -0.25 24.91
CA GLN A 196 22.72 0.88 25.28
C GLN A 196 23.25 2.26 24.85
N ALA A 197 24.58 2.48 24.91
CA ALA A 197 25.19 3.75 24.50
C ALA A 197 25.11 4.01 22.98
N ASN A 198 25.04 2.95 22.16
CA ASN A 198 24.79 3.03 20.73
C ASN A 198 23.31 3.26 20.44
N GLU A 199 22.42 2.50 21.07
CA GLU A 199 20.97 2.66 20.94
C GLU A 199 20.54 4.10 21.29
N ASN A 200 20.98 4.61 22.45
CA ASN A 200 20.69 5.97 22.89
C ASN A 200 21.23 7.03 21.90
N ALA A 201 22.35 6.75 21.22
CA ALA A 201 22.90 7.63 20.21
C ALA A 201 22.12 7.55 18.89
N VAL A 202 21.68 6.37 18.48
CA VAL A 202 20.86 6.13 17.30
C VAL A 202 19.49 6.81 17.45
N LYS A 203 18.72 6.42 18.47
CA LYS A 203 17.39 7.02 18.73
C LYS A 203 17.51 8.53 18.98
N GLY A 204 18.47 8.95 19.81
CA GLY A 204 18.65 10.35 20.19
C GLY A 204 19.21 11.30 19.12
N ASN A 205 19.73 10.79 17.99
CA ASN A 205 20.19 11.63 16.86
C ASN A 205 19.39 11.45 15.57
N LEU A 206 18.76 10.28 15.35
CA LEU A 206 18.09 9.98 14.08
C LEU A 206 16.57 10.15 14.10
N ARG A 207 15.92 10.11 15.27
CA ARG A 207 14.45 10.21 15.40
C ARG A 207 13.88 11.38 14.60
N GLN A 208 12.84 11.12 13.83
CA GLN A 208 12.00 12.11 13.16
C GLN A 208 10.55 12.05 13.68
N GLY A 209 9.74 13.01 13.24
CA GLY A 209 8.32 13.10 13.62
C GLY A 209 8.07 13.57 15.06
N ASP A 210 6.82 13.52 15.51
CA ASP A 210 6.44 13.80 16.89
C ASP A 210 6.32 12.55 17.77
N CYS A 211 5.13 12.20 18.25
CA CYS A 211 4.80 11.08 19.13
C CYS A 211 3.66 10.21 18.60
N SER A 212 2.95 10.63 17.55
CA SER A 212 2.16 9.72 16.69
C SER A 212 3.03 8.86 15.79
N ASP A 213 4.26 9.30 15.53
CA ASP A 213 5.06 8.80 14.40
C ASP A 213 6.00 7.68 14.84
N LEU A 214 5.93 6.57 14.11
CA LEU A 214 6.70 5.35 14.40
C LEU A 214 8.11 5.47 13.81
N ASN A 215 9.12 5.32 14.65
CA ASN A 215 10.52 5.28 14.23
C ASN A 215 11.04 3.85 14.37
N ILE A 216 11.41 3.22 13.25
CA ILE A 216 11.96 1.86 13.18
C ILE A 216 13.46 1.94 12.92
N TYR A 217 14.27 1.26 13.73
CA TYR A 217 15.74 1.24 13.62
C TYR A 217 16.23 -0.18 13.36
N THR A 218 17.01 -0.40 12.30
CA THR A 218 17.53 -1.73 11.97
C THR A 218 19.05 -1.79 12.16
N GLY A 219 19.52 -2.93 12.70
CA GLY A 219 20.93 -3.15 12.94
C GLY A 219 21.24 -4.57 13.42
N LYS A 220 22.46 -4.80 13.88
CA LYS A 220 22.83 -6.03 14.58
C LYS A 220 22.39 -5.96 16.04
N THR A 221 21.73 -7.03 16.47
CA THR A 221 21.36 -7.27 17.87
C THR A 221 21.51 -8.75 18.23
N THR A 222 21.22 -9.12 19.48
CA THR A 222 21.11 -10.51 19.98
C THR A 222 19.67 -11.00 20.16
N TYR A 223 18.69 -10.14 19.93
CA TYR A 223 17.24 -10.42 19.86
C TYR A 223 16.79 -10.42 18.39
N LEU A 224 15.50 -10.64 18.09
CA LEU A 224 14.95 -10.31 16.77
C LEU A 224 14.42 -8.88 16.73
N GLY A 225 13.82 -8.42 17.82
CA GLY A 225 13.43 -7.03 18.00
C GLY A 225 13.32 -6.60 19.45
N TRP A 226 13.04 -5.32 19.65
CA TRP A 226 12.43 -4.78 20.85
C TRP A 226 11.71 -3.45 20.60
N ALA A 227 10.71 -3.16 21.43
CA ALA A 227 9.95 -1.94 21.39
C ALA A 227 9.96 -1.14 22.70
N THR A 228 9.88 0.18 22.57
CA THR A 228 9.67 1.07 23.72
C THR A 228 8.17 1.22 23.98
N PHE A 229 7.71 0.59 25.06
CA PHE A 229 6.31 0.57 25.50
C PHE A 229 5.78 2.00 25.82
N PRO A 230 4.51 2.34 25.53
CA PRO A 230 3.97 3.67 25.79
C PRO A 230 4.02 4.11 27.26
N GLY A 231 4.90 5.06 27.57
CA GLY A 231 5.01 5.73 28.87
C GLY A 231 4.74 7.25 28.83
N GLY A 232 4.42 7.80 27.64
CA GLY A 232 4.07 9.20 27.44
C GLY A 232 5.14 10.03 26.70
N CYS A 233 4.70 10.74 25.66
CA CYS A 233 5.49 11.55 24.74
C CYS A 233 6.63 12.37 25.40
N ALA A 234 6.32 13.15 26.44
CA ALA A 234 7.29 14.05 27.08
C ALA A 234 8.35 13.38 27.96
N VAL A 235 8.28 12.05 28.17
CA VAL A 235 9.20 11.30 29.05
C VAL A 235 10.18 10.42 28.27
N TYR A 236 9.81 9.98 27.06
CA TYR A 236 10.55 8.96 26.30
C TYR A 236 10.98 9.36 24.89
N GLN A 237 10.85 10.64 24.49
CA GLN A 237 11.21 11.11 23.12
C GLN A 237 12.61 10.71 22.63
N SER A 238 13.61 10.52 23.50
CA SER A 238 14.97 10.09 23.13
C SER A 238 15.18 8.57 23.09
N ASP A 239 14.20 7.79 23.53
CA ASP A 239 14.26 6.32 23.67
C ASP A 239 13.06 5.62 22.99
N ASP A 240 12.12 6.36 22.41
CA ASP A 240 10.94 5.79 21.79
C ASP A 240 11.16 5.33 20.33
N GLY A 241 10.52 4.22 19.97
CA GLY A 241 10.59 3.55 18.66
C GLY A 241 10.60 2.03 18.78
N VAL A 242 10.87 1.38 17.65
CA VAL A 242 11.07 -0.08 17.49
C VAL A 242 12.47 -0.34 16.96
N VAL A 243 13.16 -1.33 17.51
CA VAL A 243 14.44 -1.85 17.00
C VAL A 243 14.23 -3.23 16.42
N LEU A 244 14.79 -3.48 15.22
CA LEU A 244 14.77 -4.78 14.55
C LEU A 244 16.19 -5.26 14.23
N LEU A 245 16.40 -6.56 14.35
CA LEU A 245 17.57 -7.23 13.79
C LEU A 245 17.48 -7.19 12.26
N THR A 246 18.54 -6.79 11.58
CA THR A 246 18.51 -6.66 10.12
C THR A 246 18.14 -7.97 9.40
N SER A 247 18.49 -9.14 9.97
CA SER A 247 18.17 -10.44 9.38
C SER A 247 16.75 -10.95 9.65
N SER A 248 15.94 -10.29 10.48
CA SER A 248 14.50 -10.59 10.67
C SER A 248 13.59 -9.63 9.89
N LEU A 249 14.17 -8.84 8.99
CA LEU A 249 13.43 -8.22 7.89
C LEU A 249 13.19 -9.28 6.79
N PRO A 250 12.21 -9.06 5.89
CA PRO A 250 11.85 -10.02 4.86
C PRO A 250 13.03 -10.54 4.03
N ASP A 251 13.13 -11.86 3.92
CA ASP A 251 14.14 -12.62 3.17
C ASP A 251 15.61 -12.41 3.64
N GLN A 252 15.85 -11.76 4.80
CA GLN A 252 17.20 -11.40 5.25
C GLN A 252 17.93 -12.46 6.09
N GLY A 253 17.40 -13.69 6.17
CA GLY A 253 18.16 -14.89 6.57
C GLY A 253 18.16 -15.24 8.07
N SER A 254 17.08 -14.98 8.81
CA SER A 254 16.86 -15.50 10.17
C SER A 254 15.94 -16.72 10.27
N GLY A 255 15.53 -17.31 9.14
CA GLY A 255 15.20 -18.73 9.01
C GLY A 255 13.70 -19.06 9.05
N THR A 256 13.03 -18.76 10.16
CA THR A 256 11.56 -18.81 10.28
C THR A 256 11.01 -17.55 10.96
N TYR A 257 11.79 -16.47 10.88
CA TYR A 257 11.51 -15.16 11.47
C TYR A 257 11.96 -14.00 10.55
N ASP A 258 12.15 -14.30 9.27
CA ASP A 258 12.48 -13.39 8.17
C ASP A 258 11.33 -13.33 7.16
N GLN A 259 10.10 -13.50 7.64
CA GLN A 259 8.89 -13.19 6.87
C GLN A 259 8.36 -11.80 7.25
N GLY A 260 8.66 -11.30 8.46
CA GLY A 260 8.54 -9.88 8.81
C GLY A 260 7.66 -9.60 10.03
N ASP A 261 7.04 -10.63 10.62
CA ASP A 261 6.11 -10.48 11.75
C ASP A 261 6.78 -10.11 13.06
N THR A 262 8.11 -10.21 13.13
CA THR A 262 8.87 -9.54 14.19
C THR A 262 8.56 -8.04 14.22
N ALA A 263 8.39 -7.34 13.09
CA ALA A 263 7.97 -5.95 13.12
C ALA A 263 6.52 -5.79 13.61
N THR A 264 5.60 -6.66 13.19
CA THR A 264 4.19 -6.67 13.62
C THR A 264 4.07 -6.83 15.15
N HIS A 265 4.85 -7.77 15.72
CA HIS A 265 4.99 -8.02 17.16
C HIS A 265 5.52 -6.79 17.92
N GLU A 266 6.66 -6.23 17.50
CA GLU A 266 7.26 -5.06 18.17
C GLU A 266 6.38 -3.81 18.04
N VAL A 267 5.66 -3.62 16.93
CA VAL A 267 4.71 -2.51 16.78
C VAL A 267 3.48 -2.71 17.68
N GLY A 268 3.04 -3.95 17.90
CA GLY A 268 2.05 -4.28 18.95
C GLY A 268 2.50 -3.85 20.35
N HIS A 269 3.76 -4.09 20.72
CA HIS A 269 4.34 -3.56 21.96
C HIS A 269 4.46 -2.02 21.97
N TRP A 270 4.85 -1.39 20.85
CA TRP A 270 4.92 0.06 20.70
C TRP A 270 3.56 0.75 20.81
N LEU A 271 2.47 0.02 20.51
CA LEU A 271 1.07 0.41 20.72
C LEU A 271 0.50 -0.03 22.08
N GLY A 272 1.23 -0.80 22.89
CA GLY A 272 0.90 -1.07 24.29
C GLY A 272 0.29 -2.45 24.59
N LEU A 273 0.42 -3.42 23.69
CA LEU A 273 0.14 -4.83 23.96
C LEU A 273 1.28 -5.48 24.77
N TYR A 274 0.94 -6.40 25.67
CA TYR A 274 1.91 -7.31 26.28
C TYR A 274 1.90 -8.65 25.53
N HIS A 275 2.87 -9.52 25.81
CA HIS A 275 2.79 -10.91 25.38
C HIS A 275 1.55 -11.60 25.95
N THR A 276 0.96 -12.53 25.23
CA THR A 276 -0.21 -13.31 25.69
C THR A 276 0.09 -14.13 26.96
N PHE A 277 1.29 -14.71 27.06
CA PHE A 277 1.79 -15.42 28.24
C PHE A 277 2.15 -14.52 29.44
N GLN A 278 1.94 -13.20 29.37
CA GLN A 278 2.35 -12.27 30.42
C GLN A 278 1.56 -12.51 31.73
N GLY A 279 2.21 -13.09 32.73
CA GLY A 279 1.62 -13.38 34.05
C GLY A 279 1.16 -14.83 34.23
N GLY A 280 1.17 -15.65 33.18
CA GLY A 280 0.79 -17.06 33.25
C GLY A 280 -0.71 -17.28 33.47
N CYS A 281 -1.07 -18.47 33.96
CA CYS A 281 -2.44 -18.88 34.27
C CYS A 281 -3.15 -18.13 35.42
N GLY A 282 -2.75 -16.91 35.78
CA GLY A 282 -3.24 -16.23 36.98
C GLY A 282 -3.22 -14.70 36.93
N GLY A 283 -4.19 -14.09 37.60
CA GLY A 283 -4.34 -12.64 37.65
C GLY A 283 -5.06 -12.11 36.41
N ASN A 284 -4.47 -11.09 35.77
CA ASN A 284 -5.10 -10.32 34.70
C ASN A 284 -4.37 -10.47 33.33
N GLY A 285 -3.47 -11.46 33.19
CA GLY A 285 -2.77 -11.76 31.93
C GLY A 285 -2.06 -10.57 31.27
N ASP A 286 -2.13 -10.53 29.95
CA ASP A 286 -1.71 -9.45 29.04
C ASP A 286 -2.54 -8.15 29.17
N GLN A 287 -3.47 -8.10 30.12
CA GLN A 287 -4.42 -7.01 30.35
C GLN A 287 -5.43 -6.79 29.20
N VAL A 288 -5.81 -7.88 28.54
CA VAL A 288 -6.93 -8.00 27.58
C VAL A 288 -7.87 -9.13 28.05
N ASP A 289 -9.19 -8.96 27.86
CA ASP A 289 -10.21 -9.88 28.40
C ASP A 289 -10.58 -11.04 27.44
N ASP A 290 -10.19 -10.98 26.16
CA ASP A 290 -10.55 -11.95 25.11
C ASP A 290 -9.36 -12.77 24.54
N THR A 291 -8.18 -12.59 25.11
CA THR A 291 -6.99 -13.45 24.93
C THR A 291 -6.98 -14.54 26.01
N PRO A 292 -7.03 -15.84 25.65
CA PRO A 292 -6.86 -16.91 26.63
C PRO A 292 -5.52 -16.83 27.36
N SER A 293 -5.53 -17.11 28.66
CA SER A 293 -4.30 -17.13 29.47
C SER A 293 -3.53 -18.42 29.22
N GLU A 294 -2.23 -18.30 28.98
CA GLU A 294 -1.28 -19.41 28.78
C GLU A 294 -0.13 -19.33 29.80
N GLU A 295 0.52 -20.44 30.17
CA GLU A 295 1.62 -20.48 31.15
C GLU A 295 2.98 -20.12 30.51
N THR A 296 3.17 -20.48 29.24
CA THR A 296 4.46 -20.34 28.54
C THR A 296 4.26 -20.10 27.04
N PRO A 297 5.10 -19.28 26.39
CA PRO A 297 5.05 -19.06 24.94
C PRO A 297 5.07 -20.36 24.13
N ALA A 298 4.32 -20.38 23.03
CA ALA A 298 4.44 -21.45 22.05
C ALA A 298 5.63 -21.22 21.08
N TYR A 299 5.94 -22.24 20.27
CA TYR A 299 7.05 -22.21 19.33
C TYR A 299 6.87 -23.20 18.18
N GLY A 300 7.37 -22.88 16.98
CA GLY A 300 6.91 -23.57 15.78
C GLY A 300 5.49 -23.14 15.45
N CYS A 301 4.60 -24.10 15.20
CA CYS A 301 3.16 -23.87 15.12
C CYS A 301 2.38 -25.07 15.71
N PRO A 302 2.12 -25.09 17.04
CA PRO A 302 1.47 -26.21 17.69
C PRO A 302 -0.07 -26.09 17.64
N THR A 303 -0.76 -27.13 17.19
CA THR A 303 -2.21 -27.08 16.87
C THR A 303 -3.16 -27.32 18.03
N ASN A 304 -2.64 -27.72 19.20
CA ASN A 304 -3.41 -28.12 20.39
C ASN A 304 -2.63 -27.78 21.67
N GLN A 305 -2.03 -26.59 21.74
CA GLN A 305 -1.41 -26.11 22.98
C GLN A 305 -2.49 -25.50 23.89
N ASP A 306 -2.49 -25.91 25.15
CA ASP A 306 -3.45 -25.52 26.18
C ASP A 306 -2.74 -25.77 27.52
N THR A 307 -2.09 -24.73 28.03
CA THR A 307 -1.21 -24.81 29.21
C THR A 307 -1.92 -24.45 30.52
N CYS A 308 -3.08 -23.80 30.44
CA CYS A 308 -3.85 -23.37 31.60
C CYS A 308 -5.15 -24.16 31.78
N SER A 309 -5.82 -23.96 32.93
CA SER A 309 -7.15 -24.54 33.19
C SER A 309 -8.29 -23.52 33.04
N SER A 310 -7.96 -22.34 32.52
CA SER A 310 -8.90 -21.29 32.15
C SER A 310 -9.61 -21.64 30.83
N PRO A 311 -10.79 -21.07 30.52
CA PRO A 311 -11.47 -21.35 29.25
C PRO A 311 -10.74 -20.72 28.05
N GLY A 312 -10.38 -21.55 27.07
CA GLY A 312 -9.72 -21.17 25.83
C GLY A 312 -8.32 -21.76 25.74
N ALA A 313 -7.99 -22.34 24.58
CA ALA A 313 -6.65 -22.86 24.30
C ALA A 313 -5.63 -21.72 24.13
N ASP A 314 -4.34 -22.02 24.25
CA ASP A 314 -3.26 -21.05 24.16
C ASP A 314 -3.36 -20.26 22.82
N PRO A 315 -3.18 -18.93 22.82
CA PRO A 315 -3.38 -18.06 21.66
C PRO A 315 -2.22 -18.11 20.65
N VAL A 316 -1.75 -19.32 20.28
CA VAL A 316 -0.56 -19.63 19.47
C VAL A 316 -0.46 -18.95 18.08
N HIS A 317 -1.57 -18.36 17.61
CA HIS A 317 -1.69 -17.66 16.33
C HIS A 317 -1.71 -16.13 16.48
N ASN A 318 -1.59 -15.62 17.70
CA ASN A 318 -1.58 -14.20 18.00
C ASN A 318 -0.21 -13.59 17.70
N PHE A 319 -0.20 -12.38 17.13
CA PHE A 319 1.07 -11.67 16.88
C PHE A 319 1.88 -11.37 18.14
N MET A 320 1.31 -11.51 19.36
CA MET A 320 2.00 -11.28 20.63
C MET A 320 2.52 -12.55 21.33
N ASP A 321 2.44 -13.72 20.70
CA ASP A 321 3.16 -14.94 21.12
C ASP A 321 4.52 -15.05 20.38
N TYR A 322 5.25 -16.16 20.56
CA TYR A 322 6.61 -16.41 20.07
C TYR A 322 6.70 -17.54 19.02
N THR A 323 5.58 -17.92 18.41
CA THR A 323 5.54 -18.88 17.30
C THR A 323 6.34 -18.39 16.07
N ASP A 324 6.58 -19.30 15.12
CA ASP A 324 7.22 -18.96 13.84
C ASP A 324 6.36 -17.93 13.09
N ASP A 325 6.97 -17.03 12.30
CA ASP A 325 6.24 -15.95 11.59
C ASP A 325 4.99 -16.48 10.85
N CYS A 326 5.13 -17.53 10.03
CA CYS A 326 4.05 -18.25 9.32
C CYS A 326 2.85 -18.72 10.16
N CYS A 327 2.96 -18.72 11.49
CA CYS A 327 1.94 -19.18 12.43
C CYS A 327 1.16 -18.02 13.09
N MET A 328 1.77 -16.82 13.17
CA MET A 328 1.18 -15.61 13.75
C MET A 328 0.43 -14.84 12.66
N PHE A 329 -0.82 -14.45 12.91
CA PHE A 329 -1.62 -13.78 11.87
C PHE A 329 -2.77 -12.90 12.35
N ARG A 330 -2.95 -12.72 13.66
CA ARG A 330 -4.09 -11.97 14.18
C ARG A 330 -3.82 -11.27 15.50
N PHE A 331 -4.51 -10.16 15.69
CA PHE A 331 -4.82 -9.60 17.01
C PHE A 331 -6.22 -10.05 17.45
N SER A 332 -6.56 -9.85 18.73
CA SER A 332 -7.94 -9.96 19.21
C SER A 332 -8.69 -8.61 19.14
N PRO A 333 -10.03 -8.60 19.09
CA PRO A 333 -10.83 -7.39 19.26
C PRO A 333 -10.49 -6.59 20.53
N GLY A 334 -10.19 -7.26 21.64
CA GLY A 334 -9.74 -6.62 22.89
C GLY A 334 -8.33 -6.01 22.80
N GLN A 335 -7.41 -6.64 22.06
CA GLN A 335 -6.10 -6.06 21.75
C GLN A 335 -6.25 -4.81 20.87
N ILE A 336 -7.17 -4.80 19.90
CA ILE A 336 -7.47 -3.62 19.06
C ILE A 336 -7.97 -2.44 19.90
N GLU A 337 -8.97 -2.65 20.76
CA GLU A 337 -9.45 -1.60 21.67
C GLU A 337 -8.32 -1.12 22.61
N ARG A 338 -7.45 -2.03 23.06
CA ARG A 338 -6.28 -1.67 23.88
C ARG A 338 -5.30 -0.78 23.12
N MET A 339 -4.98 -1.09 21.86
CA MET A 339 -4.12 -0.26 21.00
C MET A 339 -4.73 1.11 20.73
N GLU A 340 -6.03 1.20 20.41
CA GLU A 340 -6.73 2.49 20.26
C GLU A 340 -6.60 3.35 21.52
N LEU A 341 -6.91 2.78 22.69
CA LEU A 341 -6.94 3.52 23.96
C LEU A 341 -5.53 3.96 24.40
N MET A 342 -4.50 3.12 24.16
CA MET A 342 -3.10 3.46 24.42
C MET A 342 -2.58 4.53 23.46
N GLY A 343 -2.92 4.43 22.17
CA GLY A 343 -2.59 5.44 21.16
C GLY A 343 -3.22 6.80 21.46
N GLN A 344 -4.50 6.81 21.85
CA GLN A 344 -5.22 8.02 22.25
C GLN A 344 -4.68 8.66 23.54
N GLU A 345 -4.11 7.89 24.47
CA GLU A 345 -3.59 8.38 25.76
C GLU A 345 -2.12 8.81 25.69
N TYR A 346 -1.28 8.12 24.90
CA TYR A 346 0.18 8.30 24.92
C TYR A 346 0.83 8.64 23.56
N ARG A 347 0.22 8.25 22.43
CA ARG A 347 0.69 8.55 21.05
C ARG A 347 0.01 9.77 20.42
N GLY A 348 -1.01 10.31 21.08
CA GLY A 348 -1.72 11.48 20.57
C GLY A 348 -2.73 11.18 19.45
N PHE A 349 -3.16 9.92 19.27
CA PHE A 349 -4.18 9.58 18.27
C PHE A 349 -5.44 10.44 18.48
N LEU A 350 -5.70 11.35 17.55
CA LEU A 350 -6.88 12.20 17.56
C LEU A 350 -8.04 11.41 16.94
N SER A 351 -9.11 11.18 17.71
CA SER A 351 -10.42 10.93 17.10
C SER A 351 -10.85 12.21 16.40
N SER A 352 -10.84 12.20 15.07
CA SER A 352 -10.93 13.38 14.21
C SER A 352 -12.06 14.33 14.64
N PRO A 353 -11.75 15.54 15.15
CA PRO A 353 -12.78 16.52 15.45
C PRO A 353 -13.40 16.99 14.13
N PRO A 354 -14.74 17.08 14.01
CA PRO A 354 -15.35 17.64 12.81
C PRO A 354 -14.87 19.09 12.62
N PRO A 355 -14.71 19.56 11.36
CA PRO A 355 -14.22 20.91 11.09
C PRO A 355 -15.09 21.97 11.79
N PRO A 356 -14.47 23.04 12.32
CA PRO A 356 -15.15 23.98 13.20
C PRO A 356 -16.32 24.68 12.50
N PRO A 357 -17.48 24.85 13.16
CA PRO A 357 -18.65 25.47 12.55
C PRO A 357 -18.36 26.94 12.22
N THR A 358 -18.66 27.35 10.99
CA THR A 358 -18.53 28.73 10.54
C THR A 358 -19.50 29.67 11.29
N PRO A 359 -19.13 30.95 11.50
CA PRO A 359 -19.97 31.88 12.27
C PRO A 359 -21.35 32.12 11.66
N PRO A 360 -22.40 32.30 12.48
CA PRO A 360 -23.77 32.38 12.00
C PRO A 360 -24.04 33.68 11.23
N THR A 361 -24.48 33.54 9.98
CA THR A 361 -25.11 34.63 9.21
C THR A 361 -26.62 34.39 9.14
N SER A 362 -27.41 35.46 9.13
CA SER A 362 -28.86 35.44 9.41
C SER A 362 -29.70 34.59 8.45
N ALA A 363 -30.59 33.78 9.04
CA ALA A 363 -31.65 33.03 8.35
C ALA A 363 -32.96 33.87 8.25
N PRO A 364 -34.00 33.44 7.49
CA PRO A 364 -34.03 32.47 6.38
C PRO A 364 -34.77 32.98 5.11
N THR A 365 -34.45 32.36 3.97
CA THR A 365 -35.34 32.22 2.79
C THR A 365 -35.16 30.78 2.30
N PRO A 366 -36.21 30.02 1.93
CA PRO A 366 -36.10 28.56 1.80
C PRO A 366 -35.14 28.13 0.68
N SER A 367 -34.31 27.13 0.99
CA SER A 367 -33.35 26.55 0.05
C SER A 367 -34.04 25.94 -1.17
N PRO A 368 -33.44 26.07 -2.37
CA PRO A 368 -33.58 25.06 -3.43
C PRO A 368 -33.10 23.69 -2.93
N VAL A 369 -33.38 22.64 -3.69
CA VAL A 369 -32.85 21.29 -3.40
C VAL A 369 -31.34 21.32 -3.63
N ASP A 370 -30.54 21.05 -2.59
CA ASP A 370 -29.10 20.85 -2.72
C ASP A 370 -28.84 19.58 -3.55
N ILE A 371 -28.25 19.78 -4.73
CA ILE A 371 -27.64 18.72 -5.53
C ILE A 371 -26.32 18.36 -4.82
N PRO A 372 -25.95 17.07 -4.67
CA PRO A 372 -24.66 16.70 -4.09
C PRO A 372 -23.51 17.36 -4.86
N PRO A 373 -22.37 17.66 -4.21
CA PRO A 373 -21.19 18.13 -4.92
C PRO A 373 -20.78 17.10 -5.99
N PRO A 374 -20.25 17.54 -7.14
CA PRO A 374 -19.77 16.63 -8.16
C PRO A 374 -18.68 15.70 -7.57
N PRO A 375 -18.60 14.44 -8.03
CA PRO A 375 -17.57 13.53 -7.57
C PRO A 375 -16.17 14.10 -7.86
N THR A 376 -15.20 13.76 -7.01
CA THR A 376 -13.79 14.07 -7.24
C THR A 376 -13.36 13.48 -8.58
N PRO A 377 -12.86 14.26 -9.55
CA PRO A 377 -12.40 13.71 -10.82
C PRO A 377 -11.28 12.69 -10.62
N CYS A 378 -11.37 11.55 -11.30
CA CYS A 378 -10.23 10.65 -11.43
C CYS A 378 -9.19 11.28 -12.37
N ASN A 379 -7.93 11.30 -11.95
CA ASN A 379 -6.80 11.79 -12.76
C ASN A 379 -6.06 10.63 -13.44
N GLY A 380 -6.83 9.67 -13.95
CA GLY A 380 -6.42 8.36 -14.47
C GLY A 380 -7.62 7.70 -15.15
N ILE A 381 -7.64 6.37 -15.25
CA ILE A 381 -8.81 5.63 -15.74
C ILE A 381 -9.75 5.31 -14.57
N ASP A 382 -11.03 5.66 -14.71
CA ASP A 382 -12.10 5.32 -13.77
C ASP A 382 -12.51 3.86 -14.00
N VAL A 383 -12.21 2.99 -13.04
CA VAL A 383 -12.51 1.56 -13.11
C VAL A 383 -13.69 1.26 -12.20
N THR A 384 -14.80 0.86 -12.81
CA THR A 384 -16.03 0.48 -12.10
C THR A 384 -16.26 -1.03 -12.19
N LEU A 385 -16.43 -1.71 -11.05
CA LEU A 385 -16.93 -3.08 -10.99
C LEU A 385 -18.39 -3.06 -10.54
N ASP A 386 -19.31 -3.40 -11.45
CA ASP A 386 -20.70 -3.73 -11.11
C ASP A 386 -20.76 -5.24 -10.84
N LEU A 387 -20.94 -5.63 -9.57
CA LEU A 387 -20.94 -7.01 -9.11
C LEU A 387 -22.32 -7.36 -8.52
N THR A 388 -22.96 -8.38 -9.06
CA THR A 388 -24.04 -9.12 -8.40
C THR A 388 -23.44 -10.39 -7.81
N THR A 389 -23.56 -10.60 -6.49
CA THR A 389 -23.19 -11.88 -5.88
C THR A 389 -24.25 -12.96 -6.15
N ASP A 390 -23.83 -14.21 -6.00
CA ASP A 390 -24.73 -15.37 -5.99
C ASP A 390 -25.32 -15.56 -4.55
N ASN A 391 -25.93 -16.70 -4.21
CA ASN A 391 -26.46 -16.96 -2.85
C ASN A 391 -25.38 -17.26 -1.78
N TYR A 392 -24.10 -17.16 -2.09
CA TYR A 392 -22.93 -17.37 -1.23
C TYR A 392 -21.91 -16.23 -1.38
N GLY A 393 -22.42 -14.99 -1.44
CA GLY A 393 -21.61 -13.80 -1.70
C GLY A 393 -20.39 -13.61 -0.79
N GLU A 394 -20.35 -14.25 0.39
CA GLU A 394 -19.20 -14.23 1.28
C GLU A 394 -17.92 -14.85 0.68
N GLU A 395 -18.02 -15.73 -0.34
CA GLU A 395 -16.87 -16.38 -1.00
C GLU A 395 -16.27 -15.55 -2.13
N THR A 396 -16.96 -14.47 -2.55
CA THR A 396 -16.52 -13.60 -3.64
C THR A 396 -15.51 -12.56 -3.15
N SER A 397 -14.36 -12.45 -3.83
CA SER A 397 -13.37 -11.39 -3.59
C SER A 397 -12.69 -10.93 -4.87
N TRP A 398 -11.96 -9.82 -4.86
CA TRP A 398 -11.20 -9.36 -6.05
C TRP A 398 -9.99 -8.47 -5.69
N ASN A 399 -9.07 -8.35 -6.64
CA ASN A 399 -7.97 -7.39 -6.59
C ASN A 399 -7.66 -6.78 -7.98
N VAL A 400 -6.89 -5.70 -7.97
CA VAL A 400 -6.24 -5.09 -9.14
C VAL A 400 -4.77 -4.89 -8.81
N VAL A 401 -3.91 -5.61 -9.52
CA VAL A 401 -2.46 -5.71 -9.25
C VAL A 401 -1.68 -5.17 -10.45
N ASP A 402 -0.63 -4.38 -10.25
CA ASP A 402 0.22 -3.92 -11.35
C ASP A 402 1.27 -4.95 -11.79
N ASN A 403 2.04 -4.59 -12.82
CA ASN A 403 3.07 -5.43 -13.43
C ASN A 403 4.30 -5.68 -12.52
N ASP A 404 4.47 -4.87 -11.45
CA ASP A 404 5.51 -5.04 -10.43
C ASP A 404 4.98 -5.83 -9.20
N GLY A 405 3.71 -6.24 -9.21
CA GLY A 405 3.06 -7.05 -8.16
C GLY A 405 2.40 -6.22 -7.05
N ILE A 406 2.29 -4.91 -7.20
CA ILE A 406 1.66 -4.04 -6.20
C ILE A 406 0.14 -4.11 -6.34
N VAL A 407 -0.58 -4.38 -5.24
CA VAL A 407 -2.04 -4.28 -5.19
C VAL A 407 -2.43 -2.81 -5.08
N HIS A 408 -3.14 -2.29 -6.08
CA HIS A 408 -3.65 -0.89 -6.07
C HIS A 408 -5.03 -0.80 -5.44
N TYR A 409 -5.87 -1.80 -5.69
CA TYR A 409 -7.21 -1.92 -5.14
C TYR A 409 -7.53 -3.39 -4.87
N SER A 410 -8.28 -3.66 -3.81
CA SER A 410 -8.77 -5.01 -3.49
C SER A 410 -9.99 -4.95 -2.59
N ARG A 411 -10.72 -6.06 -2.54
CA ARG A 411 -11.82 -6.29 -1.61
C ARG A 411 -11.92 -7.78 -1.32
N ASN A 412 -11.89 -8.11 -0.04
CA ASN A 412 -11.73 -9.48 0.44
C ASN A 412 -13.07 -10.21 0.62
N GLU A 413 -12.99 -11.51 0.83
CA GLU A 413 -14.10 -12.39 1.22
C GLU A 413 -14.80 -11.87 2.50
N LEU A 414 -16.03 -12.33 2.74
CA LEU A 414 -16.93 -11.94 3.83
C LEU A 414 -17.40 -10.47 3.84
N TYR A 415 -16.91 -9.61 2.93
CA TYR A 415 -17.43 -8.24 2.78
C TYR A 415 -18.79 -8.22 2.07
N TYR A 416 -18.96 -9.06 1.06
CA TYR A 416 -20.19 -9.18 0.30
C TYR A 416 -21.16 -10.17 0.97
N GLY A 417 -22.45 -9.97 0.75
CA GLY A 417 -23.53 -10.84 1.23
C GLY A 417 -24.38 -11.39 0.09
N ASP A 418 -25.26 -12.33 0.44
CA ASP A 418 -26.03 -13.17 -0.47
C ASP A 418 -26.96 -12.38 -1.40
N ALA A 419 -26.85 -12.63 -2.71
CA ALA A 419 -27.67 -12.11 -3.79
C ALA A 419 -27.85 -10.58 -3.76
N GLN A 420 -26.75 -9.86 -3.51
CA GLN A 420 -26.71 -8.40 -3.45
C GLN A 420 -25.95 -7.80 -4.65
N ASN A 421 -26.23 -6.53 -4.93
CA ASN A 421 -25.55 -5.75 -5.96
C ASN A 421 -24.62 -4.71 -5.33
N TYR A 422 -23.40 -4.63 -5.84
CA TYR A 422 -22.33 -3.75 -5.40
C TYR A 422 -21.75 -2.99 -6.59
N ILE A 423 -21.40 -1.73 -6.37
CA ILE A 423 -20.70 -0.90 -7.36
C ILE A 423 -19.43 -0.41 -6.69
N GLU A 424 -18.30 -0.91 -7.17
CA GLU A 424 -16.96 -0.49 -6.74
C GLU A 424 -16.44 0.54 -7.73
N SER A 425 -15.88 1.65 -7.25
CA SER A 425 -15.24 2.66 -8.09
C SER A 425 -13.80 2.86 -7.64
N MET A 426 -12.88 2.77 -8.60
CA MET A 426 -11.44 2.81 -8.42
C MET A 426 -10.85 3.79 -9.45
N CYS A 427 -9.71 4.42 -9.14
CA CYS A 427 -9.03 5.32 -10.06
C CYS A 427 -7.60 4.80 -10.30
N LEU A 428 -7.34 4.18 -11.45
CA LEU A 428 -6.02 3.67 -11.79
C LEU A 428 -5.14 4.79 -12.36
N THR A 429 -4.06 5.11 -11.63
CA THR A 429 -3.13 6.18 -11.99
C THR A 429 -1.73 5.63 -12.28
N GLY A 430 -1.31 5.70 -13.54
CA GLY A 430 0.01 5.23 -14.00
C GLY A 430 -0.10 4.32 -15.23
N PRO A 431 1.04 3.99 -15.87
CA PRO A 431 1.07 3.00 -16.94
C PRO A 431 0.80 1.60 -16.41
N GLY A 432 -0.13 0.90 -17.04
CA GLY A 432 -0.31 -0.54 -16.91
C GLY A 432 0.64 -1.34 -17.82
N PRO A 433 0.46 -2.67 -17.94
CA PRO A 433 -0.75 -3.40 -17.54
C PRO A 433 -0.94 -3.54 -16.03
N PHE A 434 -2.21 -3.48 -15.63
CA PHE A 434 -2.71 -4.01 -14.37
C PHE A 434 -3.49 -5.29 -14.65
N THR A 435 -3.64 -6.18 -13.68
CA THR A 435 -4.49 -7.37 -13.77
C THR A 435 -5.57 -7.25 -12.70
N PHE A 436 -6.82 -7.09 -13.14
CA PHE A 436 -7.98 -7.37 -12.31
C PHE A 436 -8.14 -8.89 -12.19
N THR A 437 -8.36 -9.39 -10.98
CA THR A 437 -8.74 -10.78 -10.74
C THR A 437 -9.92 -10.80 -9.78
N ILE A 438 -10.99 -11.50 -10.15
CA ILE A 438 -12.06 -11.90 -9.23
C ILE A 438 -11.83 -13.36 -8.81
N PHE A 439 -12.08 -13.66 -7.54
CA PHE A 439 -11.88 -14.96 -6.92
C PHE A 439 -13.17 -15.46 -6.29
N ASP A 440 -13.20 -16.77 -6.12
CA ASP A 440 -14.29 -17.57 -5.58
C ASP A 440 -13.64 -18.70 -4.76
N SER A 441 -13.87 -18.74 -3.44
CA SER A 441 -13.11 -19.65 -2.57
C SER A 441 -13.64 -21.09 -2.54
N TYR A 442 -14.73 -21.39 -3.26
CA TYR A 442 -15.31 -22.74 -3.38
C TYR A 442 -15.03 -23.45 -4.72
N ASP A 443 -14.48 -22.75 -5.72
CA ASP A 443 -14.04 -23.26 -7.04
C ASP A 443 -15.18 -23.65 -7.99
N ASP A 444 -16.41 -23.19 -7.74
CA ASP A 444 -17.56 -23.35 -8.65
C ASP A 444 -18.20 -22.04 -9.15
N GLY A 445 -17.75 -20.88 -8.65
CA GLY A 445 -18.00 -19.58 -9.26
C GLY A 445 -19.37 -18.99 -8.94
N ILE A 446 -19.45 -17.65 -8.95
CA ILE A 446 -20.68 -16.88 -8.68
C ILE A 446 -21.86 -17.14 -9.65
N CYS A 447 -21.75 -18.08 -10.60
CA CYS A 447 -22.86 -18.55 -11.43
C CYS A 447 -22.59 -19.99 -11.93
N CYS A 448 -23.56 -20.91 -11.98
CA CYS A 448 -25.01 -20.70 -11.90
C CYS A 448 -25.74 -21.87 -11.19
N GLY A 449 -25.01 -22.72 -10.48
CA GLY A 449 -25.58 -23.88 -9.77
C GLY A 449 -26.30 -23.48 -8.48
N TYR A 450 -25.77 -22.46 -7.79
CA TYR A 450 -26.17 -22.07 -6.45
C TYR A 450 -26.79 -20.68 -6.36
N GLY A 451 -26.54 -19.81 -7.34
CA GLY A 451 -27.13 -18.47 -7.48
C GLY A 451 -27.07 -17.96 -8.91
N ASN A 452 -27.28 -16.65 -9.10
CA ASN A 452 -27.19 -15.99 -10.41
C ASN A 452 -26.35 -14.70 -10.30
N GLY A 453 -25.21 -14.81 -9.62
CA GLY A 453 -24.21 -13.76 -9.60
C GLY A 453 -23.60 -13.55 -10.99
N ASN A 454 -23.03 -12.37 -11.18
CA ASN A 454 -22.34 -11.95 -12.40
C ASN A 454 -21.60 -10.64 -12.10
N TYR A 455 -20.55 -10.35 -12.86
CA TYR A 455 -19.81 -9.10 -12.71
C TYR A 455 -19.53 -8.44 -14.07
N LYS A 456 -19.35 -7.12 -14.03
CA LYS A 456 -18.97 -6.29 -15.19
C LYS A 456 -17.88 -5.32 -14.78
N LEU A 457 -16.67 -5.55 -15.26
CA LEU A 457 -15.55 -4.63 -15.13
C LEU A 457 -15.63 -3.58 -16.24
N SER A 458 -15.65 -2.31 -15.87
CA SER A 458 -15.79 -1.18 -16.79
C SER A 458 -14.64 -0.19 -16.64
N LEU A 459 -14.17 0.38 -17.75
CA LEU A 459 -13.14 1.42 -17.82
C LEU A 459 -13.77 2.67 -18.44
N ASP A 460 -13.78 3.80 -17.73
CA ASP A 460 -14.44 5.06 -18.10
C ASP A 460 -15.91 4.86 -18.57
N GLY A 461 -16.63 3.99 -17.85
CA GLY A 461 -18.01 3.60 -18.12
C GLY A 461 -18.20 2.62 -19.29
N ILE A 462 -17.12 2.09 -19.88
CA ILE A 462 -17.16 1.06 -20.93
C ILE A 462 -16.90 -0.31 -20.31
N VAL A 463 -17.88 -1.21 -20.29
CA VAL A 463 -17.68 -2.61 -19.87
C VAL A 463 -16.62 -3.26 -20.76
N VAL A 464 -15.46 -3.63 -20.21
CA VAL A 464 -14.37 -4.29 -20.97
C VAL A 464 -14.31 -5.79 -20.75
N HIS A 465 -14.83 -6.28 -19.63
CA HIS A 465 -14.92 -7.70 -19.29
C HIS A 465 -16.17 -7.96 -18.47
N GLU A 466 -16.85 -9.08 -18.72
CA GLU A 466 -18.01 -9.52 -17.93
C GLU A 466 -18.01 -11.04 -17.77
N GLY A 467 -18.39 -11.52 -16.59
CA GLY A 467 -18.24 -12.92 -16.21
C GLY A 467 -19.13 -13.34 -15.04
N GLY A 468 -18.89 -14.55 -14.53
CA GLY A 468 -19.61 -15.10 -13.37
C GLY A 468 -19.56 -16.63 -13.30
N ASN A 469 -19.59 -17.31 -14.44
CA ASN A 469 -19.36 -18.76 -14.54
C ASN A 469 -17.87 -19.03 -14.77
N PHE A 470 -17.13 -19.12 -13.68
CA PHE A 470 -15.72 -19.48 -13.62
C PHE A 470 -15.49 -20.56 -12.54
N GLY A 471 -14.25 -20.96 -12.29
CA GLY A 471 -13.91 -21.80 -11.13
C GLY A 471 -13.56 -20.93 -9.94
N SER A 472 -12.38 -21.13 -9.37
CA SER A 472 -11.84 -20.33 -8.26
C SER A 472 -11.39 -18.91 -8.62
N GLN A 473 -11.23 -18.57 -9.91
CA GLN A 473 -10.98 -17.20 -10.36
C GLN A 473 -11.30 -16.96 -11.85
N ASP A 474 -11.49 -15.68 -12.18
CA ASP A 474 -11.45 -15.12 -13.54
C ASP A 474 -10.61 -13.83 -13.52
N SER A 475 -9.93 -13.49 -14.62
CA SER A 475 -9.00 -12.35 -14.64
C SER A 475 -8.95 -11.62 -15.97
N TYR A 476 -8.70 -10.31 -15.88
CA TYR A 476 -8.61 -9.40 -17.00
C TYR A 476 -7.43 -8.44 -16.88
N THR A 477 -6.58 -8.41 -17.90
CA THR A 477 -5.45 -7.50 -17.97
C THR A 477 -5.91 -6.13 -18.48
N ILE A 478 -6.05 -5.18 -17.56
CA ILE A 478 -6.30 -3.76 -17.82
C ILE A 478 -5.01 -3.13 -18.37
N SER A 479 -4.88 -3.10 -19.70
CA SER A 479 -3.80 -2.40 -20.39
C SER A 479 -4.01 -0.88 -20.36
N VAL A 480 -3.71 -0.24 -19.23
CA VAL A 480 -3.66 1.22 -19.12
C VAL A 480 -2.44 1.75 -19.89
N GLU A 481 -2.57 1.92 -21.21
CA GLU A 481 -1.59 2.72 -21.96
C GLU A 481 -1.57 4.13 -21.35
N SER A 482 -0.40 4.56 -20.86
CA SER A 482 -0.21 5.77 -20.02
C SER A 482 -1.02 6.96 -20.56
N PRO A 483 -2.19 7.31 -19.98
CA PRO A 483 -3.18 8.18 -20.65
C PRO A 483 -2.62 9.58 -20.90
N ASN A 484 -1.68 9.99 -20.07
CA ASN A 484 -0.95 11.24 -20.15
C ASN A 484 0.52 10.95 -20.49
N GLN A 485 0.82 10.68 -21.77
CA GLN A 485 2.19 10.86 -22.27
C GLN A 485 2.38 12.33 -22.66
N TYR A 486 3.52 12.91 -22.32
CA TYR A 486 3.83 14.32 -22.62
C TYR A 486 5.13 14.43 -23.40
N TRP A 487 5.29 15.53 -24.12
CA TRP A 487 6.56 15.86 -24.75
C TRP A 487 7.60 16.24 -23.70
N ALA A 488 8.81 15.69 -23.81
CA ALA A 488 9.99 16.27 -23.17
C ALA A 488 10.87 16.89 -24.25
N ILE A 489 11.09 18.20 -24.16
CA ILE A 489 11.74 19.01 -25.21
C ILE A 489 13.05 19.56 -24.68
N CYS A 490 14.08 19.51 -25.51
CA CYS A 490 15.39 20.04 -25.22
C CYS A 490 15.33 21.51 -24.76
N GLY A 491 15.85 21.80 -23.56
CA GLY A 491 15.74 23.12 -22.90
C GLY A 491 16.41 24.27 -23.64
N ARG A 492 17.12 23.96 -24.73
CA ARG A 492 17.43 24.88 -25.82
C ARG A 492 17.70 24.11 -27.10
N SER A 493 16.91 24.35 -28.14
CA SER A 493 17.03 23.68 -29.45
C SER A 493 18.49 23.62 -29.95
N GLY A 494 18.93 22.42 -30.33
CA GLY A 494 20.29 22.14 -30.82
C GLY A 494 21.38 22.09 -29.75
N ARG A 495 21.06 21.83 -28.48
CA ARG A 495 22.05 21.70 -27.39
C ARG A 495 22.05 20.39 -26.62
N CYS A 496 20.98 19.62 -26.66
CA CYS A 496 20.90 18.30 -26.02
C CYS A 496 21.56 17.24 -26.91
N THR A 497 22.03 16.16 -26.30
CA THR A 497 22.48 14.95 -27.02
C THR A 497 21.36 13.98 -27.30
N GLU A 498 20.28 14.07 -26.52
CA GLU A 498 19.03 13.34 -26.70
C GLU A 498 18.08 14.14 -27.60
N THR A 499 17.17 13.43 -28.26
CA THR A 499 16.14 14.01 -29.13
C THR A 499 14.90 14.37 -28.33
N ASP A 500 14.22 15.44 -28.75
CA ASP A 500 12.84 15.74 -28.37
C ASP A 500 11.96 14.51 -28.68
N ASP A 501 11.26 13.98 -27.69
CA ASP A 501 10.42 12.77 -27.82
C ASP A 501 9.23 12.80 -26.84
N ILE A 502 8.34 11.82 -26.94
CA ILE A 502 7.19 11.65 -26.05
C ILE A 502 7.54 10.64 -24.95
N PHE A 503 7.20 10.98 -23.70
CA PHE A 503 7.50 10.18 -22.51
C PHE A 503 6.25 10.05 -21.62
N SER A 504 6.08 8.89 -20.96
CA SER A 504 5.05 8.70 -19.93
C SER A 504 5.27 9.69 -18.77
N ALA A 505 4.20 10.27 -18.21
CA ALA A 505 4.25 11.23 -17.12
C ALA A 505 5.15 10.84 -15.92
N ASN A 506 5.37 9.54 -15.68
CA ASN A 506 6.19 9.03 -14.58
C ASN A 506 7.71 9.08 -14.83
N VAL A 507 8.15 9.34 -16.07
CA VAL A 507 9.58 9.53 -16.41
C VAL A 507 10.13 10.79 -15.73
N ARG A 508 11.42 10.80 -15.42
CA ARG A 508 12.07 11.91 -14.71
C ARG A 508 12.82 12.83 -15.67
N HIS A 509 12.42 14.09 -15.73
CA HIS A 509 13.02 15.14 -16.54
C HIS A 509 13.18 16.45 -15.74
N GLU A 510 13.87 17.42 -16.33
CA GLU A 510 14.17 18.69 -15.67
C GLU A 510 13.00 19.67 -15.76
N VAL A 511 12.88 20.58 -14.78
CA VAL A 511 11.76 21.51 -14.71
C VAL A 511 12.16 22.91 -15.16
N ARG A 512 11.36 23.47 -16.08
CA ARG A 512 11.28 24.93 -16.31
C ARG A 512 9.83 25.34 -16.43
N CYS A 513 9.53 26.54 -16.00
CA CYS A 513 8.16 27.04 -15.93
C CYS A 513 7.97 28.26 -16.83
N CYS A 514 6.77 28.39 -17.38
CA CYS A 514 6.33 29.51 -18.21
C CYS A 514 5.15 30.24 -17.57
N SER A 515 5.01 31.53 -17.84
CA SER A 515 3.83 32.31 -17.49
C SER A 515 3.49 33.30 -18.60
N ASP A 516 2.19 33.39 -18.89
CA ASP A 516 1.63 34.33 -19.86
C ASP A 516 1.58 35.77 -19.29
N THR A 517 1.77 35.92 -17.97
CA THR A 517 1.83 37.22 -17.27
C THR A 517 3.21 37.43 -16.62
N LEU A 518 3.54 38.69 -16.29
CA LEU A 518 4.81 39.02 -15.64
C LEU A 518 4.80 38.56 -14.18
N ILE A 519 5.69 37.63 -13.84
CA ILE A 519 6.06 37.27 -12.47
C ILE A 519 7.41 37.95 -12.16
N GLU A 520 7.58 38.48 -10.95
CA GLU A 520 8.82 39.18 -10.58
C GLU A 520 10.04 38.22 -10.61
N GLY A 521 11.15 38.69 -11.17
CA GLY A 521 12.36 37.90 -11.42
C GLY A 521 12.39 37.18 -12.78
N TRP A 522 11.25 36.69 -13.27
CA TRP A 522 11.16 35.82 -14.45
C TRP A 522 11.54 36.57 -15.74
N VAL A 523 12.02 35.84 -16.76
CA VAL A 523 12.62 36.45 -17.96
C VAL A 523 11.88 36.09 -19.24
N LYS A 524 11.41 37.12 -19.97
CA LYS A 524 10.83 37.00 -21.32
C LYS A 524 11.90 37.24 -22.38
N ARG A 525 12.11 36.26 -23.27
CA ARG A 525 13.11 36.35 -24.36
C ARG A 525 12.55 37.08 -25.57
N ASN A 526 13.42 37.77 -26.33
CA ASN A 526 13.00 38.42 -27.57
C ASN A 526 12.48 37.39 -28.58
N GLY A 527 11.33 37.69 -29.20
CA GLY A 527 10.57 36.77 -30.07
C GLY A 527 9.53 35.91 -29.33
N CYS A 528 9.61 35.77 -28.02
CA CYS A 528 8.73 34.91 -27.22
C CYS A 528 7.57 35.67 -26.59
N ASN A 529 6.43 35.00 -26.41
CA ASN A 529 5.24 35.58 -25.77
C ASN A 529 5.14 35.28 -24.26
N VAL A 530 5.82 34.24 -23.76
CA VAL A 530 5.87 33.89 -22.33
C VAL A 530 7.05 34.50 -21.59
N TRP A 531 6.88 34.68 -20.28
CA TRP A 531 7.96 34.81 -19.30
C TRP A 531 8.37 33.41 -18.84
N ALA A 532 9.64 33.17 -18.55
CA ALA A 532 10.12 31.86 -18.13
C ALA A 532 11.13 31.93 -16.97
N GLU A 533 11.19 30.86 -16.18
CA GLU A 533 12.12 30.69 -15.08
C GLU A 533 12.47 29.21 -14.84
N SER A 534 13.61 28.96 -14.18
CA SER A 534 14.05 27.67 -13.63
C SER A 534 14.61 27.76 -12.22
N GLN A 535 15.06 28.95 -11.79
CA GLN A 535 15.56 29.21 -10.43
C GLN A 535 14.45 29.82 -9.58
N PHE A 536 13.96 29.08 -8.59
CA PHE A 536 12.80 29.49 -7.78
C PHE A 536 13.20 29.75 -6.33
N GLY A 537 12.34 30.50 -5.61
CA GLY A 537 12.62 30.89 -4.23
C GLY A 537 13.71 31.95 -4.09
N VAL A 538 14.08 32.26 -2.83
CA VAL A 538 15.10 33.28 -2.50
C VAL A 538 16.54 32.75 -2.54
N ASP A 539 16.69 31.43 -2.67
CA ASP A 539 17.96 30.71 -2.78
C ASP A 539 18.31 30.32 -4.23
N GLY A 540 17.36 30.42 -5.16
CA GLY A 540 17.54 30.04 -6.56
C GLY A 540 17.49 28.53 -6.79
N THR A 541 16.68 27.83 -5.99
CA THR A 541 16.44 26.38 -6.07
C THR A 541 16.09 25.94 -7.50
N CYS A 542 16.80 24.91 -7.96
CA CYS A 542 16.56 24.20 -9.21
C CYS A 542 15.85 22.87 -8.93
N TYR A 543 14.98 22.43 -9.83
CA TYR A 543 14.22 21.18 -9.67
C TYR A 543 14.59 20.16 -10.76
N HIS A 544 15.26 19.11 -10.30
CA HIS A 544 15.86 18.04 -11.09
C HIS A 544 15.07 16.74 -10.98
N GLU A 545 15.13 15.90 -12.01
CA GLU A 545 14.59 14.54 -12.04
C GLU A 545 13.15 14.44 -11.51
N LYS A 546 12.23 15.26 -12.04
CA LYS A 546 10.83 15.30 -11.61
C LYS A 546 9.95 14.53 -12.60
N ASN A 547 8.93 13.84 -12.08
CA ASN A 547 7.82 13.38 -12.90
C ASN A 547 6.95 14.58 -13.34
N HIS A 548 6.08 14.39 -14.33
CA HIS A 548 5.31 15.48 -14.92
C HIS A 548 4.37 16.16 -13.91
N ASN A 549 3.70 15.36 -13.06
CA ASN A 549 2.80 15.87 -12.03
C ASN A 549 3.55 16.69 -10.97
N GLU A 550 4.75 16.26 -10.57
CA GLU A 550 5.66 17.03 -9.71
C GLU A 550 6.08 18.34 -10.39
N ALA A 551 6.51 18.30 -11.66
CA ALA A 551 6.94 19.46 -12.42
C ALA A 551 5.81 20.49 -12.62
N SER A 552 4.61 20.02 -12.92
CA SER A 552 3.39 20.84 -13.04
C SER A 552 3.01 21.49 -11.71
N SER A 553 3.10 20.72 -10.61
CA SER A 553 2.85 21.21 -9.25
C SER A 553 3.88 22.27 -8.82
N ILE A 554 5.16 22.08 -9.15
CA ILE A 554 6.23 23.05 -8.92
C ILE A 554 5.91 24.36 -9.64
N CYS A 555 5.64 24.32 -10.95
CA CYS A 555 5.32 25.52 -11.71
C CYS A 555 4.08 26.25 -11.17
N SER A 556 3.04 25.50 -10.81
CA SER A 556 1.81 26.04 -10.21
C SER A 556 2.08 26.71 -8.86
N SER A 557 2.96 26.15 -8.03
CA SER A 557 3.33 26.69 -6.72
C SER A 557 4.04 28.06 -6.79
N PHE A 558 4.72 28.34 -7.90
CA PHE A 558 5.33 29.65 -8.19
C PHE A 558 4.46 30.55 -9.11
N GLY A 559 3.19 30.18 -9.34
CA GLY A 559 2.23 31.00 -10.09
C GLY A 559 2.37 30.94 -11.61
N GLY A 560 3.11 29.97 -12.15
CA GLY A 560 3.21 29.68 -13.57
C GLY A 560 2.60 28.33 -13.94
N ARG A 561 2.98 27.84 -15.12
CA ARG A 561 2.61 26.53 -15.70
C ARG A 561 3.84 25.86 -16.32
N LEU A 562 3.74 24.59 -16.71
CA LEU A 562 4.70 24.03 -17.66
C LEU A 562 4.61 24.74 -19.02
N CYS A 563 5.72 24.75 -19.75
CA CYS A 563 5.84 25.38 -21.06
C CYS A 563 5.32 24.45 -22.16
N THR A 564 4.76 24.98 -23.24
CA THR A 564 4.29 24.15 -24.38
C THR A 564 5.45 23.62 -25.23
N LYS A 565 5.17 22.60 -26.08
CA LYS A 565 6.09 22.04 -27.09
C LYS A 565 6.74 23.14 -27.95
N SER A 566 5.94 24.13 -28.37
CA SER A 566 6.44 25.30 -29.12
C SER A 566 7.30 26.23 -28.26
N GLU A 567 6.89 26.56 -27.04
CA GLU A 567 7.64 27.48 -26.16
C GLU A 567 9.04 26.93 -25.80
N LEU A 568 9.15 25.62 -25.64
CA LEU A 568 10.43 24.94 -25.43
C LEU A 568 11.24 24.84 -26.74
N GLY A 569 10.61 24.48 -27.86
CA GLY A 569 11.26 24.41 -29.19
C GLY A 569 11.83 25.74 -29.67
N ASP A 570 11.06 26.83 -29.57
CA ASP A 570 11.49 28.22 -29.77
C ASP A 570 12.55 28.69 -28.75
N SER A 571 12.90 27.81 -27.81
CA SER A 571 13.91 27.99 -26.77
C SER A 571 13.59 29.20 -25.89
N CYS A 572 12.31 29.48 -25.63
CA CYS A 572 11.89 30.67 -24.88
C CYS A 572 12.33 30.61 -23.41
N THR A 573 12.51 29.41 -22.87
CA THR A 573 13.03 29.18 -21.51
C THR A 573 14.55 29.25 -21.39
N ARG A 574 15.31 29.28 -22.50
CA ARG A 574 16.78 29.17 -22.50
C ARG A 574 17.46 30.12 -21.50
N GLY A 575 18.52 29.66 -20.83
CA GLY A 575 19.38 30.48 -19.99
C GLY A 575 18.74 31.09 -18.74
N THR A 576 17.72 30.45 -18.15
CA THR A 576 17.09 30.85 -16.86
C THR A 576 17.86 30.38 -15.61
N GLY A 577 19.10 29.89 -15.75
CA GLY A 577 20.04 29.75 -14.63
C GLY A 577 20.43 28.33 -14.24
N CYS A 578 19.50 27.37 -14.19
CA CYS A 578 19.76 25.99 -13.73
C CYS A 578 20.60 25.09 -14.66
N SER A 579 21.30 25.67 -15.64
CA SER A 579 22.13 24.96 -16.64
C SER A 579 21.42 23.99 -17.59
N HIS A 580 20.11 23.77 -17.47
CA HIS A 580 19.28 22.87 -18.31
C HIS A 580 19.17 23.22 -19.80
N ASP A 581 20.10 24.00 -20.36
CA ASP A 581 20.15 24.30 -21.80
C ASP A 581 20.54 23.06 -22.61
N SER A 582 21.01 21.96 -21.99
CA SER A 582 21.38 20.70 -22.66
C SER A 582 20.57 19.47 -22.19
N ASP A 583 19.52 19.68 -21.39
CA ASP A 583 18.70 18.61 -20.79
C ASP A 583 17.27 18.64 -21.39
N LEU A 584 16.57 17.52 -21.35
CA LEU A 584 15.14 17.44 -21.71
C LEU A 584 14.27 18.04 -20.59
N ILE A 585 13.32 18.90 -20.97
CA ILE A 585 12.42 19.63 -20.07
C ILE A 585 10.99 19.13 -20.27
N TRP A 586 10.25 18.94 -19.17
CA TRP A 586 8.83 18.60 -19.25
C TRP A 586 7.98 19.70 -19.93
N SER A 587 7.17 19.31 -20.90
CA SER A 587 6.19 20.16 -21.59
C SER A 587 4.79 20.02 -21.01
N SER A 588 3.97 21.07 -21.11
CA SER A 588 2.52 20.98 -20.90
C SER A 588 1.76 20.34 -22.07
N THR A 589 2.44 20.05 -23.19
CA THR A 589 1.82 19.45 -24.38
C THR A 589 1.79 17.93 -24.23
N ILE A 590 0.58 17.38 -24.15
CA ILE A 590 0.27 15.94 -24.17
C ILE A 590 0.52 15.34 -25.57
N GLN A 591 0.51 14.02 -25.67
CA GLN A 591 0.48 13.28 -26.94
C GLN A 591 -0.80 13.60 -27.74
N GLU A 592 -0.67 13.61 -29.06
CA GLU A 592 -1.74 13.92 -30.00
C GLU A 592 -2.01 12.69 -30.88
N GLY A 593 -3.26 12.43 -31.20
CA GLY A 593 -3.71 11.35 -32.08
C GLY A 593 -4.41 11.86 -33.33
N TYR A 594 -4.44 11.05 -34.39
CA TYR A 594 -5.14 11.39 -35.61
C TYR A 594 -6.64 11.08 -35.51
N VAL A 595 -7.46 12.12 -35.73
CA VAL A 595 -8.90 12.01 -35.93
C VAL A 595 -9.24 12.22 -37.39
N VAL A 596 -10.17 11.41 -37.91
CA VAL A 596 -10.57 11.41 -39.33
C VAL A 596 -12.08 11.62 -39.42
N CYS A 597 -12.56 12.39 -40.39
CA CYS A 597 -13.98 12.54 -40.63
C CYS A 597 -14.59 11.19 -41.01
N GLY A 598 -15.59 10.69 -40.25
CA GLY A 598 -16.03 9.29 -40.30
C GLY A 598 -16.70 8.80 -41.60
N ARG A 599 -16.76 9.65 -42.62
CA ARG A 599 -17.19 9.37 -44.00
C ARG A 599 -16.03 9.28 -45.01
N GLY A 600 -14.79 9.51 -44.56
CA GLY A 600 -13.60 9.52 -45.39
C GLY A 600 -13.47 10.77 -46.27
N THR A 601 -12.58 10.70 -47.25
CA THR A 601 -12.18 11.85 -48.11
C THR A 601 -13.16 12.13 -49.27
N ASP A 602 -14.42 11.69 -49.18
CA ASP A 602 -15.43 11.82 -50.23
C ASP A 602 -15.92 13.28 -50.42
N ILE A 603 -15.15 14.05 -51.20
CA ILE A 603 -15.42 15.45 -51.59
C ILE A 603 -16.75 15.67 -52.34
N SER A 604 -17.52 14.62 -52.68
CA SER A 604 -18.82 14.79 -53.35
C SER A 604 -19.95 15.22 -52.40
N LEU A 605 -19.70 15.16 -51.09
CA LEU A 605 -20.65 15.41 -50.02
C LEU A 605 -20.03 16.36 -48.98
N THR A 606 -20.87 16.97 -48.13
CA THR A 606 -20.38 17.84 -47.05
C THR A 606 -19.48 17.04 -46.11
N GLN A 607 -18.22 17.50 -45.99
CA GLN A 607 -17.23 17.01 -45.03
C GLN A 607 -17.57 17.53 -43.62
N CYS A 608 -16.89 16.99 -42.61
CA CYS A 608 -16.88 17.53 -41.25
C CYS A 608 -16.43 19.01 -41.29
N SER A 609 -16.92 19.85 -40.39
CA SER A 609 -16.61 21.30 -40.37
C SER A 609 -15.14 21.60 -40.03
N GLU A 610 -14.47 20.61 -39.46
CA GLU A 610 -13.13 20.68 -38.87
C GLU A 610 -12.04 20.35 -39.91
N GLY A 611 -12.32 19.43 -40.84
CA GLY A 611 -11.37 18.96 -41.84
C GLY A 611 -11.75 17.58 -42.40
N SER A 612 -10.77 16.90 -43.01
CA SER A 612 -10.88 15.46 -43.32
C SER A 612 -10.08 14.59 -42.35
N THR A 613 -8.90 15.05 -41.93
CA THR A 613 -7.93 14.37 -41.07
C THR A 613 -7.17 15.44 -40.30
N GLU A 614 -7.20 15.41 -38.97
CA GLU A 614 -6.59 16.42 -38.09
C GLU A 614 -5.89 15.73 -36.90
N LEU A 615 -5.01 16.45 -36.21
CA LEU A 615 -4.46 16.02 -34.92
C LEU A 615 -5.28 16.58 -33.75
N ALA A 616 -5.51 15.75 -32.74
CA ALA A 616 -6.20 16.12 -31.51
C ALA A 616 -5.50 15.53 -30.28
N PRO A 617 -5.45 16.23 -29.12
CA PRO A 617 -4.95 15.67 -27.86
C PRO A 617 -5.63 14.34 -27.49
N VAL A 618 -4.90 13.34 -26.99
CA VAL A 618 -5.48 12.00 -26.71
C VAL A 618 -6.59 12.00 -25.65
N ASP A 619 -6.65 13.04 -24.81
CA ASP A 619 -7.69 13.32 -23.81
C ASP A 619 -8.92 14.09 -24.37
N SER A 620 -8.94 14.42 -25.66
CA SER A 620 -10.10 15.04 -26.32
C SER A 620 -11.20 14.03 -26.68
N LEU A 621 -12.45 14.49 -26.76
CA LEU A 621 -13.62 13.63 -26.90
C LEU A 621 -14.12 13.58 -28.35
N HIS A 622 -14.06 12.39 -28.95
CA HIS A 622 -14.41 12.12 -30.35
C HIS A 622 -15.22 10.82 -30.52
N GLU A 623 -15.71 10.58 -31.72
CA GLU A 623 -16.60 9.46 -32.05
C GLU A 623 -15.82 8.17 -32.34
N VAL A 624 -16.43 7.00 -32.10
CA VAL A 624 -15.73 5.71 -32.20
C VAL A 624 -16.19 4.90 -33.40
N ARG A 625 -15.22 4.39 -34.16
CA ARG A 625 -15.43 3.40 -35.22
C ARG A 625 -14.31 2.37 -35.19
N CYS A 626 -14.69 1.11 -35.38
CA CYS A 626 -13.78 -0.01 -35.23
C CYS A 626 -13.63 -0.77 -36.54
N CYS A 627 -12.43 -1.29 -36.76
CA CYS A 627 -12.05 -2.14 -37.88
C CYS A 627 -11.63 -3.52 -37.39
N SER A 628 -11.83 -4.53 -38.22
CA SER A 628 -11.33 -5.89 -37.98
C SER A 628 -10.84 -6.51 -39.28
N ASP A 629 -9.68 -7.15 -39.22
CA ASP A 629 -9.07 -7.85 -40.35
C ASP A 629 -9.78 -9.20 -40.63
N VAL A 630 -10.60 -9.68 -39.69
CA VAL A 630 -11.40 -10.92 -39.77
C VAL A 630 -12.91 -10.64 -39.84
N ALA A 631 -13.68 -11.62 -40.33
CA ALA A 631 -15.13 -11.49 -40.48
C ALA A 631 -15.85 -11.70 -39.14
N LEU A 632 -16.32 -10.62 -38.52
CA LEU A 632 -17.06 -10.64 -37.27
C LEU A 632 -18.58 -10.56 -37.49
N SER A 633 -19.36 -11.11 -36.55
CA SER A 633 -20.82 -11.20 -36.68
C SER A 633 -21.48 -9.82 -36.67
N GLY A 634 -22.24 -9.48 -37.72
CA GLY A 634 -22.93 -8.20 -37.87
C GLY A 634 -22.07 -7.04 -38.39
N TRP A 635 -20.75 -7.24 -38.55
CA TRP A 635 -19.84 -6.23 -39.12
C TRP A 635 -19.99 -6.16 -40.65
N THR A 636 -19.64 -5.01 -41.25
CA THR A 636 -19.85 -4.77 -42.70
C THR A 636 -18.52 -4.56 -43.42
N LYS A 637 -18.32 -5.28 -44.53
CA LYS A 637 -17.16 -5.07 -45.42
C LYS A 637 -17.55 -4.18 -46.61
N ASN A 638 -17.15 -2.91 -46.55
CA ASN A 638 -17.40 -1.97 -47.64
C ASN A 638 -16.61 -2.37 -48.91
N GLY A 639 -17.22 -2.14 -50.08
CA GLY A 639 -16.70 -2.61 -51.37
C GLY A 639 -15.41 -1.89 -51.77
N GLY A 640 -14.28 -2.61 -51.71
CA GLY A 640 -12.93 -2.10 -51.96
C GLY A 640 -11.99 -2.28 -50.77
N CYS A 641 -12.54 -2.41 -49.56
CA CYS A 641 -11.77 -2.42 -48.32
C CYS A 641 -11.15 -3.78 -47.97
N SER A 642 -9.96 -3.72 -47.36
CA SER A 642 -9.24 -4.85 -46.74
C SER A 642 -9.91 -5.33 -45.46
N VAL A 643 -10.53 -4.44 -44.69
CA VAL A 643 -11.12 -4.67 -43.37
C VAL A 643 -12.64 -4.80 -43.39
N TRP A 644 -13.19 -5.28 -42.28
CA TRP A 644 -14.60 -5.15 -41.88
C TRP A 644 -14.72 -3.96 -40.93
N GLY A 645 -15.74 -3.13 -41.10
CA GLY A 645 -16.02 -1.98 -40.23
C GLY A 645 -17.27 -2.16 -39.38
N GLN A 646 -17.28 -1.52 -38.21
CA GLN A 646 -18.46 -1.37 -37.36
C GLN A 646 -18.45 -0.04 -36.59
N SER A 647 -19.65 0.48 -36.30
CA SER A 647 -19.88 1.52 -35.28
C SER A 647 -21.05 1.22 -34.36
N LYS A 648 -21.93 0.27 -34.72
CA LYS A 648 -23.14 -0.10 -33.97
C LYS A 648 -23.02 -1.50 -33.39
N PHE A 649 -23.00 -1.62 -32.06
CA PHE A 649 -22.58 -2.84 -31.36
C PHE A 649 -23.69 -3.48 -30.50
N GLY A 650 -23.63 -4.80 -30.32
CA GLY A 650 -24.64 -5.56 -29.58
C GLY A 650 -26.02 -5.66 -30.29
N ALA A 651 -26.98 -6.32 -29.64
CA ALA A 651 -28.32 -6.55 -30.20
C ALA A 651 -29.19 -5.29 -30.24
N ASP A 652 -29.10 -4.44 -29.21
CA ASP A 652 -29.78 -3.14 -29.15
C ASP A 652 -29.13 -2.11 -30.08
N GLY A 653 -27.88 -2.36 -30.47
CA GLY A 653 -27.10 -1.54 -31.38
C GLY A 653 -26.69 -0.22 -30.73
N LEU A 654 -25.85 -0.34 -29.70
CA LEU A 654 -25.17 0.72 -28.98
C LEU A 654 -24.22 1.50 -29.91
N CYS A 655 -24.10 2.80 -29.68
CA CYS A 655 -23.22 3.71 -30.40
C CYS A 655 -22.34 4.43 -29.38
N TYR A 656 -21.06 4.64 -29.71
CA TYR A 656 -20.09 5.27 -28.82
C TYR A 656 -19.58 6.58 -29.42
N ALA A 657 -19.81 7.68 -28.69
CA ALA A 657 -19.50 9.06 -29.07
C ALA A 657 -18.94 9.80 -27.86
N LEU A 658 -18.23 10.92 -28.09
CA LEU A 658 -17.55 11.70 -27.05
C LEU A 658 -16.64 10.84 -26.14
N LYS A 659 -15.63 10.20 -26.73
CA LYS A 659 -14.68 9.31 -26.06
C LYS A 659 -13.23 9.74 -26.35
N THR A 660 -12.35 9.58 -25.36
CA THR A 660 -10.89 9.74 -25.49
C THR A 660 -10.28 8.68 -26.40
N PHE A 661 -9.02 8.86 -26.82
CA PHE A 661 -8.31 7.88 -27.65
C PHE A 661 -8.26 6.49 -26.98
N ASN A 662 -7.93 6.47 -25.68
CA ASN A 662 -7.85 5.24 -24.89
C ASN A 662 -9.21 4.56 -24.78
N GLU A 663 -10.28 5.30 -24.45
CA GLU A 663 -11.64 4.75 -24.42
C GLU A 663 -12.07 4.17 -25.78
N ALA A 664 -11.81 4.90 -26.87
CA ALA A 664 -12.11 4.45 -28.23
C ALA A 664 -11.35 3.16 -28.58
N HIS A 665 -10.09 3.04 -28.13
CA HIS A 665 -9.28 1.83 -28.27
C HIS A 665 -9.89 0.65 -27.49
N MET A 666 -10.22 0.85 -26.21
CA MET A 666 -10.82 -0.17 -25.34
C MET A 666 -12.17 -0.66 -25.86
N ILE A 667 -13.03 0.25 -26.35
CA ILE A 667 -14.30 -0.07 -27.03
C ILE A 667 -14.05 -0.99 -28.23
N CYS A 668 -13.06 -0.69 -29.07
CA CYS A 668 -12.81 -1.55 -30.23
C CYS A 668 -12.27 -2.93 -29.86
N GLN A 669 -11.42 -3.02 -28.83
CA GLN A 669 -10.96 -4.31 -28.30
C GLN A 669 -12.13 -5.14 -27.71
N GLN A 670 -13.04 -4.51 -26.94
CA GLN A 670 -14.24 -5.15 -26.39
C GLN A 670 -15.03 -5.90 -27.46
N HIS A 671 -15.20 -5.27 -28.64
CA HIS A 671 -15.96 -5.85 -29.77
C HIS A 671 -15.10 -6.68 -30.74
N GLN A 672 -13.94 -7.17 -30.29
CA GLN A 672 -13.02 -8.06 -31.03
C GLN A 672 -12.37 -7.43 -32.28
N GLY A 673 -12.32 -6.10 -32.34
CA GLY A 673 -11.65 -5.32 -33.37
C GLY A 673 -10.51 -4.48 -32.82
N ARG A 674 -10.17 -3.45 -33.59
CA ARG A 674 -9.18 -2.41 -33.30
C ARG A 674 -9.72 -1.06 -33.78
N LEU A 675 -9.11 0.04 -33.38
CA LEU A 675 -9.30 1.30 -34.11
C LEU A 675 -8.85 1.12 -35.57
N CYS A 676 -9.49 1.87 -36.47
CA CYS A 676 -9.15 1.87 -37.89
C CYS A 676 -7.92 2.73 -38.15
N THR A 677 -7.09 2.34 -39.12
CA THR A 677 -6.00 3.23 -39.58
C THR A 677 -6.57 4.50 -40.23
N VAL A 678 -5.77 5.56 -40.29
CA VAL A 678 -6.15 6.80 -41.00
C VAL A 678 -6.55 6.47 -42.44
N ALA A 679 -5.76 5.63 -43.12
CA ALA A 679 -6.06 5.16 -44.47
C ALA A 679 -7.41 4.41 -44.56
N GLU A 680 -7.75 3.53 -43.62
CA GLU A 680 -9.03 2.80 -43.59
C GLU A 680 -10.24 3.74 -43.39
N LEU A 681 -10.06 4.81 -42.62
CA LEU A 681 -11.10 5.83 -42.42
C LEU A 681 -11.22 6.76 -43.63
N GLU A 682 -10.10 7.21 -44.20
CA GLU A 682 -10.04 8.05 -45.41
C GLU A 682 -10.65 7.33 -46.63
N ASP A 683 -10.39 6.02 -46.81
CA ASP A 683 -11.01 5.14 -47.82
C ASP A 683 -12.48 4.79 -47.52
N SER A 684 -13.10 5.39 -46.49
CA SER A 684 -14.51 5.21 -46.11
C SER A 684 -14.88 3.79 -45.64
N CYS A 685 -13.93 2.98 -45.15
CA CYS A 685 -14.18 1.56 -44.90
C CYS A 685 -15.18 1.25 -43.78
N THR A 686 -15.37 2.19 -42.84
CA THR A 686 -16.39 2.12 -41.78
C THR A 686 -17.66 2.91 -42.07
N ARG A 687 -17.75 3.64 -43.18
CA ARG A 687 -18.87 4.51 -43.52
C ARG A 687 -20.21 3.74 -43.56
N TRP A 688 -21.31 4.39 -43.17
CA TRP A 688 -22.66 3.81 -43.08
C TRP A 688 -22.86 2.65 -42.09
N THR A 689 -21.89 2.31 -41.22
CA THR A 689 -22.01 1.20 -40.25
C THR A 689 -23.06 1.39 -39.13
N GLY A 690 -23.77 2.52 -39.07
CA GLY A 690 -25.09 2.59 -38.42
C GLY A 690 -25.29 3.62 -37.31
N CYS A 691 -24.25 4.29 -36.83
CA CYS A 691 -24.34 5.26 -35.73
C CYS A 691 -24.36 6.74 -36.14
N ASN A 692 -24.54 7.05 -37.43
CA ASN A 692 -24.60 8.40 -38.01
C ASN A 692 -23.32 9.28 -37.90
N HIS A 693 -22.23 8.77 -37.32
CA HIS A 693 -20.90 9.43 -37.25
C HIS A 693 -20.21 9.69 -38.61
N ASP A 694 -20.98 9.77 -39.70
CA ASP A 694 -20.53 10.08 -41.07
C ASP A 694 -20.29 11.60 -41.25
N SER A 695 -20.62 12.43 -40.26
CA SER A 695 -20.35 13.88 -40.25
C SER A 695 -19.56 14.34 -39.02
N ASP A 696 -19.03 13.37 -38.27
CA ASP A 696 -18.33 13.57 -37.00
C ASP A 696 -16.87 13.14 -37.15
N MET A 697 -15.96 13.69 -36.34
CA MET A 697 -14.54 13.34 -36.33
C MET A 697 -14.32 12.13 -35.43
N VAL A 698 -13.83 11.02 -35.99
CA VAL A 698 -13.65 9.74 -35.29
C VAL A 698 -12.18 9.43 -35.04
N TRP A 699 -11.88 8.74 -33.95
CA TRP A 699 -10.51 8.29 -33.66
C TRP A 699 -10.00 7.26 -34.69
N SER A 700 -8.76 7.47 -35.14
CA SER A 700 -7.97 6.43 -35.81
C SER A 700 -7.07 5.68 -34.82
N SER A 701 -6.37 4.65 -35.29
CA SER A 701 -5.36 3.91 -34.52
C SER A 701 -3.98 4.57 -34.50
N GLU A 702 -3.82 5.78 -35.03
CA GLU A 702 -2.51 6.41 -35.28
C GLU A 702 -2.29 7.64 -34.37
N LEU A 703 -1.05 7.79 -33.88
CA LEU A 703 -0.61 8.86 -32.99
C LEU A 703 0.47 9.74 -33.66
N ASP A 704 0.61 11.00 -33.25
CA ASP A 704 1.77 11.84 -33.61
C ASP A 704 3.02 11.26 -32.95
N VAL A 705 3.74 10.42 -33.71
CA VAL A 705 4.99 9.78 -33.29
C VAL A 705 6.16 10.41 -34.02
N VAL A 706 7.29 10.58 -33.33
CA VAL A 706 8.54 11.06 -33.94
C VAL A 706 8.93 10.10 -35.07
N VAL A 707 8.85 10.56 -36.32
CA VAL A 707 9.31 9.81 -37.49
C VAL A 707 10.83 9.69 -37.43
N ARG A 708 11.32 8.57 -36.91
CA ARG A 708 12.75 8.24 -36.81
C ARG A 708 13.28 7.85 -38.20
N ILE A 709 13.91 8.83 -38.88
CA ILE A 709 14.57 8.71 -40.21
C ILE A 709 16.00 8.19 -40.05
#